data_AF-A0A497HPQ8-F1
#
_entry.id   AF-A0A497HPQ8-F1
#
_cell.length_a   1.000
_cell.length_b   1.000
_cell.length_c   1.000
_cell.angle_alpha   90.00
_cell.angle_beta   90.00
_cell.angle_gamma   90.00
#
_symmetry.space_group_name_H-M   'P 1'
#
loop_
_entity.id
_entity.type
_entity.pdbx_description
1 polymer ?
#
loop_
_entity_poly.entity_id
_entity_poly.type
_entity_poly.pdbx_seq_one_letter_code
_entity_poly.pdbx_strand_id
1 'polypeptide(L)'
;MAENVLVDIERKWQRIWEEKVRWEAERDETREKFFLIFAYPGISGYLHVGHMRGFTYADVICRYKRQRGYSVLFPVGFHASGLPAISLAKRIQRGDPSTIEYLKRNGCPEEEIEKLKDVSYLIDFFSKVYINDYWKRFGFTIDLSRAMSTVSPGYKRFITWQFLKLNQKGLLTKKPHYAPYCPNCGPVAVDPSQTDVSEGGDADVLEYSLLLFEGPQQLILPAATLRPETLFGVTNMWLNPDVEYVVAEVDGRGWLLSREGYVKLSYQMGDVEELGKIKGSELIGKSCRVPYTNREVPILPGPFVDPKVATGVVMSVPAHAPYDWIALEDLKGELREGEDPWGLKSVVEGIMPITIIKSRKYPMEDPAGHLVKSMGVKDQFEVEKLEEATREIYREEFHSGVLNDLCMDYAGLKVSEIKDTLKVDLENIGLIRPFYDFSKEVICRCGERVVIKRIENQWFIRYSDEELTERSVEHTERMMIYPEEYRRELPGVLEWFSDRACIRQGSWLGTEFPFAKGWIIEPISDSTLYPAYYIVSKYVNSGELKVEWMDERFFDYVYLGRGEISDFPEERRGVIEKIRRDFLYWYPLDINLGGKEHKTVHFPVFLMNHVAIMPKWAWPRGIFVHWWVTQKGGEKIAKSKGGAEPIPEAIAHYGVDSMRLYYCHVGSPEMDVEWREEVVSDYQSRLLKILNLVREIISGGGEGGEMDDYLRAALAKRFSEYLDAMENYALREAAGTVYYQTYQDLRWYLRRGGGGGEAFKEAVRTWAKMMMPFTPHLAEELWEMAGGEGLVSLSRTGEVEAYDQGVLAREEYLKGLLEDISHIRRATGRKGERIVLYTAPGWKWEALERLMRMREEKGRVDPGRVIKEFLEKEELKDKKKVVPQIISRLAKDVMRMKEEDRQRYLSFRDEKDFLRRSIPFLSRELGAEVSVYEEDDPSKYDPRGRAHLALPLKPAVYVE
;
A
#
# COMPACT_ATOMS: atom_id res chain seq x y z
N MET A 1 31.69 -0.97 22.06
CA MET A 1 30.55 -0.19 21.57
C MET A 1 30.27 0.88 22.60
N ALA A 2 30.29 2.17 22.25
CA ALA A 2 29.88 3.21 23.19
C ALA A 2 28.43 2.96 23.60
N GLU A 3 28.12 3.05 24.89
CA GLU A 3 26.76 2.83 25.42
C GLU A 3 25.77 3.78 24.74
N ASN A 4 24.78 3.22 24.06
CA ASN A 4 23.72 3.99 23.42
C ASN A 4 22.70 4.38 24.50
N VAL A 5 22.82 5.60 25.04
CA VAL A 5 21.98 6.12 26.12
C VAL A 5 20.47 5.99 25.86
N LEU A 6 20.03 6.02 24.59
CA LEU A 6 18.63 5.83 24.24
C LEU A 6 18.15 4.40 24.53
N VAL A 7 19.01 3.39 24.30
CA VAL A 7 18.70 1.98 24.58
C VAL A 7 18.57 1.73 26.08
N ASP A 8 19.36 2.44 26.90
CA ASP A 8 19.25 2.35 28.36
C ASP A 8 17.98 3.01 28.89
N ILE A 9 17.59 4.15 28.31
CA ILE A 9 16.29 4.80 28.58
C ILE A 9 15.14 3.84 28.19
N GLU A 10 15.22 3.21 27.02
CA GLU A 10 14.22 2.22 26.57
C GLU A 10 14.08 1.08 27.58
N ARG A 11 15.20 0.47 28.00
CA ARG A 11 15.19 -0.61 29.00
C ARG A 11 14.59 -0.17 30.34
N LYS A 12 14.92 1.03 30.82
CA LYS A 12 14.36 1.60 32.06
C LYS A 12 12.84 1.69 31.97
N TRP A 13 12.31 2.33 30.93
CA TRP A 13 10.87 2.57 30.82
C TRP A 13 10.07 1.32 30.47
N GLN A 14 10.63 0.40 29.68
CA GLN A 14 10.02 -0.90 29.43
C GLN A 14 9.83 -1.70 30.73
N ARG A 15 10.85 -1.74 31.61
CA ARG A 15 10.74 -2.39 32.93
C ARG A 15 9.64 -1.74 33.77
N ILE A 16 9.59 -0.41 33.80
CA ILE A 16 8.57 0.33 34.56
C ILE A 16 7.17 0.05 34.02
N TRP A 17 6.97 0.00 32.70
CA TRP A 17 5.67 -0.32 32.11
C TRP A 17 5.25 -1.76 32.37
N GLU A 18 6.17 -2.73 32.31
CA GLU A 18 5.87 -4.13 32.64
C GLU A 18 5.36 -4.28 34.09
N GLU A 19 5.89 -3.49 35.03
CA GLU A 19 5.47 -3.51 36.43
C GLU A 19 4.17 -2.72 36.67
N LYS A 20 4.00 -1.57 36.01
CA LYS A 20 2.97 -0.57 36.38
C LYS A 20 1.81 -0.43 35.41
N VAL A 21 1.94 -0.92 34.18
CA VAL A 21 0.96 -0.67 33.11
C VAL A 21 0.38 -1.98 32.59
N ARG A 22 -0.93 -2.02 32.45
CA ARG A 22 -1.64 -3.10 31.75
C ARG A 22 -2.26 -2.56 30.47
N TRP A 23 -1.89 -3.16 29.34
CA TRP A 23 -2.45 -2.82 28.03
C TRP A 23 -3.70 -3.63 27.69
N GLU A 24 -4.11 -4.53 28.58
CA GLU A 24 -5.35 -5.31 28.47
C GLU A 24 -6.56 -4.37 28.46
N ALA A 25 -7.32 -4.40 27.37
CA ALA A 25 -8.47 -3.56 27.19
C ALA A 25 -9.67 -4.15 27.92
N GLU A 26 -10.27 -3.35 28.80
CA GLU A 26 -11.51 -3.66 29.51
C GLU A 26 -12.64 -2.75 29.05
N ARG A 27 -13.87 -3.28 29.08
CA ARG A 27 -15.07 -2.50 28.79
C ARG A 27 -15.24 -1.40 29.86
N ASP A 28 -15.35 -0.15 29.42
CA ASP A 28 -15.61 1.00 30.29
C ASP A 28 -16.72 1.84 29.66
N GLU A 29 -17.94 1.69 30.16
CA GLU A 29 -19.13 2.35 29.61
C GLU A 29 -19.11 3.88 29.81
N THR A 30 -18.14 4.42 30.56
CA THR A 30 -17.98 5.88 30.75
C THR A 30 -17.09 6.54 29.68
N ARG A 31 -16.45 5.74 28.82
CA ARG A 31 -15.48 6.21 27.82
C ARG A 31 -15.90 5.80 26.42
N GLU A 32 -15.58 6.64 25.44
CA GLU A 32 -15.68 6.23 24.04
C GLU A 32 -14.66 5.12 23.75
N LYS A 33 -15.10 4.11 23.01
CA LYS A 33 -14.24 3.00 22.58
C LYS A 33 -13.48 3.37 21.29
N PHE A 34 -12.30 2.80 21.12
CA PHE A 34 -11.57 2.78 19.85
C PHE A 34 -10.93 1.41 19.64
N PHE A 35 -11.32 0.72 18.59
CA PHE A 35 -10.87 -0.62 18.23
C PHE A 35 -10.14 -0.57 16.88
N LEU A 36 -8.83 -0.79 16.93
CA LEU A 36 -7.96 -0.86 15.77
C LEU A 36 -7.30 -2.23 15.71
N ILE A 37 -7.16 -2.78 14.50
CA ILE A 37 -6.33 -3.95 14.25
C ILE A 37 -5.28 -3.63 13.19
N PHE A 38 -4.17 -4.37 13.25
CA PHE A 38 -3.26 -4.51 12.13
C PHE A 38 -3.47 -5.90 11.52
N ALA A 39 -3.49 -6.00 10.19
CA ALA A 39 -3.56 -7.26 9.48
C ALA A 39 -2.46 -8.20 9.98
N TYR A 40 -2.87 -9.27 10.67
CA TYR A 40 -1.95 -10.21 11.31
C TYR A 40 -0.90 -10.80 10.32
N PRO A 41 0.37 -10.92 10.74
CA PRO A 41 1.41 -11.41 9.85
C PRO A 41 1.30 -12.92 9.60
N GLY A 42 1.69 -13.34 8.40
CA GLY A 42 1.82 -14.74 8.03
C GLY A 42 3.01 -15.42 8.72
N ILE A 43 2.81 -16.64 9.21
CA ILE A 43 3.90 -17.45 9.80
C ILE A 43 4.74 -18.08 8.68
N SER A 44 5.83 -17.41 8.33
CA SER A 44 6.74 -17.80 7.25
C SER A 44 8.23 -17.64 7.62
N GLY A 45 8.54 -17.53 8.92
CA GLY A 45 9.88 -17.24 9.44
C GLY A 45 9.97 -15.89 10.15
N TYR A 46 11.17 -15.40 10.41
CA TYR A 46 11.42 -14.07 11.00
C TYR A 46 10.82 -12.92 10.18
N LEU A 47 10.39 -11.87 10.87
CA LEU A 47 9.95 -10.61 10.25
C LEU A 47 11.17 -9.71 9.99
N HIS A 48 11.08 -8.88 8.97
CA HIS A 48 12.06 -7.81 8.69
C HIS A 48 11.55 -6.45 9.15
N VAL A 49 12.46 -5.47 9.23
CA VAL A 49 12.21 -4.07 9.64
C VAL A 49 10.97 -3.44 9.00
N GLY A 50 10.71 -3.72 7.72
CA GLY A 50 9.50 -3.22 7.04
C GLY A 50 8.15 -3.58 7.69
N HIS A 51 8.05 -4.70 8.41
CA HIS A 51 6.81 -5.05 9.12
C HIS A 51 6.53 -4.09 10.29
N MET A 52 7.57 -3.54 10.91
CA MET A 52 7.42 -2.68 12.09
C MET A 52 6.84 -1.32 11.73
N ARG A 53 6.90 -0.90 10.46
CA ARG A 53 6.29 0.34 9.97
C ARG A 53 4.78 0.38 10.23
N GLY A 54 4.05 -0.65 9.78
CA GLY A 54 2.60 -0.73 9.97
C GLY A 54 2.19 -0.86 11.44
N PHE A 55 2.91 -1.68 12.22
CA PHE A 55 2.67 -1.79 13.66
C PHE A 55 2.96 -0.47 14.41
N THR A 56 3.98 0.28 14.00
CA THR A 56 4.28 1.61 14.56
C THR A 56 3.13 2.57 14.31
N TYR A 57 2.55 2.59 13.10
CA TYR A 57 1.39 3.43 12.80
C TYR A 57 0.17 3.07 13.64
N ALA A 58 -0.13 1.77 13.76
CA ALA A 58 -1.20 1.27 14.60
C ALA A 58 -1.01 1.72 16.07
N ASP A 59 0.19 1.55 16.61
CA ASP A 59 0.51 1.92 18.00
C ASP A 59 0.49 3.43 18.24
N VAL A 60 1.01 4.24 17.32
CA VAL A 60 0.95 5.72 17.37
C VAL A 60 -0.50 6.19 17.45
N ILE A 61 -1.36 5.68 16.57
CA ILE A 61 -2.79 6.01 16.57
C ILE A 61 -3.45 5.57 17.89
N CYS A 62 -3.15 4.37 18.37
CA CYS A 62 -3.70 3.85 19.63
C CYS A 62 -3.25 4.67 20.85
N ARG A 63 -1.98 5.07 20.91
CA ARG A 63 -1.45 5.93 21.98
C ARG A 63 -2.12 7.30 21.97
N TYR A 64 -2.25 7.92 20.79
CA TYR A 64 -2.97 9.18 20.64
C TYR A 64 -4.42 9.07 21.12
N LYS A 65 -5.15 8.04 20.70
CA LYS A 65 -6.54 7.82 21.15
C LYS A 65 -6.62 7.59 22.67
N ARG A 66 -5.69 6.84 23.28
CA ARG A 66 -5.64 6.71 24.75
C ARG A 66 -5.46 8.06 25.45
N GLN A 67 -4.54 8.89 24.96
CA GLN A 67 -4.32 10.23 25.54
C GLN A 67 -5.52 11.17 25.34
N ARG A 68 -6.30 10.98 24.27
CA ARG A 68 -7.59 11.68 24.04
C ARG A 68 -8.74 11.13 24.88
N GLY A 69 -8.49 10.13 25.73
CA GLY A 69 -9.48 9.60 26.67
C GLY A 69 -10.24 8.37 26.17
N TYR A 70 -9.94 7.83 24.99
CA TYR A 70 -10.60 6.62 24.48
C TYR A 70 -10.18 5.37 25.23
N SER A 71 -11.11 4.45 25.45
CA SER A 71 -10.81 3.06 25.78
C SER A 71 -10.34 2.36 24.51
N VAL A 72 -9.06 1.98 24.46
CA VAL A 72 -8.44 1.48 23.23
C VAL A 72 -8.21 -0.03 23.29
N LEU A 73 -8.71 -0.75 22.28
CA LEU A 73 -8.44 -2.16 22.03
C LEU A 73 -7.53 -2.29 20.80
N PHE A 74 -6.34 -2.83 21.00
CA PHE A 74 -5.38 -3.16 19.94
C PHE A 74 -4.85 -4.59 20.12
N PRO A 75 -5.55 -5.60 19.59
CA PRO A 75 -5.14 -7.00 19.67
C PRO A 75 -4.24 -7.37 18.49
N VAL A 76 -3.63 -8.56 18.57
CA VAL A 76 -2.80 -9.14 17.51
C VAL A 76 -3.12 -10.61 17.32
N GLY A 77 -2.78 -11.16 16.15
CA GLY A 77 -2.87 -12.58 15.89
C GLY A 77 -1.78 -13.06 14.94
N PHE A 78 -1.87 -14.33 14.58
CA PHE A 78 -0.91 -15.02 13.73
C PHE A 78 -1.65 -15.73 12.61
N HIS A 79 -1.33 -15.37 11.37
CA HIS A 79 -1.94 -15.99 10.21
C HIS A 79 -1.14 -17.25 9.82
N ALA A 80 -1.55 -18.39 10.36
CA ALA A 80 -0.89 -19.67 10.13
C ALA A 80 -1.59 -20.54 9.07
N SER A 81 -2.77 -20.13 8.62
CA SER A 81 -3.50 -20.79 7.55
C SER A 81 -2.71 -20.73 6.24
N GLY A 82 -2.76 -21.78 5.45
CA GLY A 82 -2.05 -21.89 4.18
C GLY A 82 -0.85 -22.83 4.20
N LEU A 83 0.02 -22.67 3.19
CA LEU A 83 1.24 -23.44 3.01
C LEU A 83 2.53 -22.85 3.61
N PRO A 84 2.71 -21.53 3.83
CA PRO A 84 4.03 -20.97 4.19
C PRO A 84 4.73 -21.65 5.38
N ALA A 85 4.00 -21.92 6.47
CA ALA A 85 4.55 -22.61 7.65
C ALA A 85 4.97 -24.05 7.34
N ILE A 86 4.17 -24.78 6.56
CA ILE A 86 4.49 -26.15 6.11
C ILE A 86 5.69 -26.15 5.19
N SER A 87 5.74 -25.23 4.24
CA SER A 87 6.83 -25.11 3.28
C SER A 87 8.15 -24.81 3.99
N LEU A 88 8.14 -23.94 5.01
CA LEU A 88 9.30 -23.70 5.85
C LEU A 88 9.72 -24.96 6.64
N ALA A 89 8.78 -25.61 7.33
CA ALA A 89 9.06 -26.86 8.07
C ALA A 89 9.65 -27.95 7.17
N LYS A 90 9.11 -28.15 5.96
CA LYS A 90 9.63 -29.11 4.97
C LYS A 90 11.02 -28.76 4.48
N ARG A 91 11.35 -27.47 4.29
CA ARG A 91 12.72 -27.04 3.91
C ARG A 91 13.72 -27.35 5.00
N ILE A 92 13.35 -27.12 6.26
CA ILE A 92 14.16 -27.48 7.43
C ILE A 92 14.33 -29.00 7.53
N GLN A 93 13.27 -29.76 7.32
CA GLN A 93 13.30 -31.23 7.33
C GLN A 93 14.25 -31.80 6.26
N ARG A 94 14.30 -31.18 5.07
CA ARG A 94 15.21 -31.55 3.98
C ARG A 94 16.66 -31.10 4.20
N GLY A 95 16.94 -30.30 5.22
CA GLY A 95 18.25 -29.74 5.47
C GLY A 95 18.70 -28.72 4.41
N ASP A 96 17.76 -27.93 3.87
CA ASP A 96 18.07 -26.90 2.87
C ASP A 96 19.11 -25.89 3.41
N PRO A 97 20.33 -25.80 2.82
CA PRO A 97 21.41 -25.00 3.39
C PRO A 97 21.06 -23.52 3.55
N SER A 98 20.36 -22.94 2.58
CA SER A 98 19.97 -21.54 2.58
C SER A 98 18.99 -21.20 3.72
N THR A 99 18.06 -22.10 3.99
CA THR A 99 17.06 -21.96 5.07
C THR A 99 17.73 -22.08 6.44
N ILE A 100 18.64 -23.05 6.62
CA ILE A 100 19.35 -23.24 7.88
C ILE A 100 20.26 -22.06 8.19
N GLU A 101 21.00 -21.55 7.20
CA GLU A 101 21.83 -20.35 7.34
C GLU A 101 20.98 -19.12 7.67
N TYR A 102 19.83 -18.94 7.00
CA TYR A 102 18.87 -17.87 7.30
C TYR A 102 18.41 -17.90 8.76
N LEU A 103 18.04 -19.06 9.29
CA LEU A 103 17.59 -19.20 10.68
C LEU A 103 18.71 -18.85 11.67
N LYS A 104 19.92 -19.38 11.44
CA LYS A 104 21.09 -19.08 12.29
C LYS A 104 21.46 -17.60 12.27
N ARG A 105 21.45 -16.96 11.10
CA ARG A 105 21.74 -15.53 10.95
C ARG A 105 20.74 -14.65 11.70
N ASN A 106 19.50 -15.09 11.86
CA ASN A 106 18.48 -14.39 12.65
C ASN A 106 18.49 -14.79 14.14
N GLY A 107 19.53 -15.49 14.60
CA GLY A 107 19.71 -15.83 16.02
C GLY A 107 18.98 -17.09 16.48
N CYS A 108 18.50 -17.96 15.57
CA CYS A 108 17.89 -19.24 15.95
C CYS A 108 18.96 -20.22 16.48
N PRO A 109 18.87 -20.73 17.72
CA PRO A 109 19.77 -21.77 18.21
C PRO A 109 19.65 -23.06 17.41
N GLU A 110 20.76 -23.80 17.25
CA GLU A 110 20.76 -25.07 16.47
C GLU A 110 19.79 -26.11 17.05
N GLU A 111 19.67 -26.17 18.38
CA GLU A 111 18.75 -27.07 19.08
C GLU A 111 17.27 -26.76 18.81
N GLU A 112 16.95 -25.51 18.49
CA GLU A 112 15.60 -25.08 18.14
C GLU A 112 15.28 -25.42 16.69
N ILE A 113 16.25 -25.27 15.78
CA ILE A 113 16.08 -25.54 14.34
C ILE A 113 15.57 -26.96 14.10
N GLU A 114 16.08 -27.95 14.82
CA GLU A 114 15.64 -29.35 14.67
C GLU A 114 14.15 -29.54 15.00
N LYS A 115 13.65 -28.81 16.01
CA LYS A 115 12.24 -28.87 16.45
C LYS A 115 11.30 -28.16 15.48
N LEU A 116 11.79 -27.17 14.71
CA LEU A 116 11.00 -26.43 13.71
C LEU A 116 10.53 -27.29 12.52
N LYS A 117 10.95 -28.56 12.44
CA LYS A 117 10.38 -29.54 11.50
C LYS A 117 8.92 -29.87 11.83
N ASP A 118 8.52 -29.76 13.09
CA ASP A 118 7.11 -29.85 13.49
C ASP A 118 6.40 -28.52 13.25
N VAL A 119 5.31 -28.58 12.49
CA VAL A 119 4.58 -27.37 12.04
C VAL A 119 3.91 -26.65 13.22
N SER A 120 3.43 -27.40 14.23
CA SER A 120 2.77 -26.80 15.40
C SER A 120 3.79 -26.08 16.27
N TYR A 121 4.96 -26.70 16.49
CA TYR A 121 6.09 -26.09 17.18
C TYR A 121 6.61 -24.86 16.46
N LEU A 122 6.74 -24.92 15.12
CA LEU A 122 7.16 -23.79 14.31
C LEU A 122 6.23 -22.58 14.49
N ILE A 123 4.92 -22.80 14.48
CA ILE A 123 3.93 -21.73 14.70
C ILE A 123 4.09 -21.12 16.09
N ASP A 124 4.20 -21.95 17.13
CA ASP A 124 4.39 -21.48 18.51
C ASP A 124 5.71 -20.71 18.69
N PHE A 125 6.81 -21.23 18.13
CA PHE A 125 8.12 -20.60 18.16
C PHE A 125 8.09 -19.20 17.54
N PHE A 126 7.64 -19.07 16.29
CA PHE A 126 7.59 -17.76 15.64
C PHE A 126 6.57 -16.82 16.28
N SER A 127 5.47 -17.33 16.82
CA SER A 127 4.52 -16.51 17.58
C SER A 127 5.19 -15.89 18.82
N LYS A 128 6.00 -16.66 19.55
CA LYS A 128 6.78 -16.18 20.70
C LYS A 128 7.86 -15.18 20.30
N VAL A 129 8.57 -15.42 19.20
CA VAL A 129 9.54 -14.46 18.64
C VAL A 129 8.86 -13.13 18.32
N TYR A 130 7.71 -13.16 17.64
CA TYR A 130 7.02 -11.91 17.25
C TYR A 130 6.56 -11.12 18.48
N ILE A 131 6.02 -11.80 19.50
CA ILE A 131 5.60 -11.16 20.74
C ILE A 131 6.80 -10.57 21.49
N ASN A 132 7.81 -11.39 21.78
CA ASN A 132 8.85 -11.01 22.74
C ASN A 132 9.97 -10.18 22.11
N ASP A 133 10.42 -10.57 20.92
CA ASP A 133 11.62 -9.99 20.31
C ASP A 133 11.28 -8.78 19.44
N TYR A 134 10.02 -8.67 18.99
CA TYR A 134 9.55 -7.54 18.17
C TYR A 134 8.57 -6.66 18.93
N TRP A 135 7.36 -7.13 19.20
CA TRP A 135 6.27 -6.25 19.64
C TRP A 135 6.47 -5.67 21.04
N LYS A 136 6.84 -6.51 22.01
CA LYS A 136 7.20 -6.03 23.37
C LYS A 136 8.45 -5.17 23.33
N ARG A 137 9.46 -5.58 22.56
CA ARG A 137 10.71 -4.82 22.45
C ARG A 137 10.51 -3.44 21.82
N PHE A 138 9.59 -3.29 20.87
CA PHE A 138 9.19 -1.99 20.29
C PHE A 138 8.29 -1.15 21.23
N GLY A 139 7.90 -1.71 22.37
CA GLY A 139 6.98 -1.07 23.32
C GLY A 139 5.58 -0.89 22.75
N PHE A 140 5.09 -1.77 21.88
CA PHE A 140 3.73 -1.65 21.36
C PHE A 140 2.67 -1.94 22.44
N THR A 141 1.60 -1.15 22.44
CA THR A 141 0.50 -1.18 23.42
C THR A 141 -0.56 -2.24 23.08
N ILE A 142 -0.08 -3.46 22.84
CA ILE A 142 -0.88 -4.57 22.36
C ILE A 142 -1.55 -5.31 23.52
N ASP A 143 -2.82 -5.66 23.33
CA ASP A 143 -3.56 -6.54 24.21
C ASP A 143 -3.27 -8.02 23.89
N LEU A 144 -2.25 -8.56 24.57
CA LEU A 144 -1.81 -9.95 24.38
C LEU A 144 -2.79 -10.99 24.95
N SER A 145 -3.74 -10.60 25.82
CA SER A 145 -4.76 -11.54 26.32
C SER A 145 -5.63 -12.11 25.19
N ARG A 146 -5.67 -11.40 24.05
CA ARG A 146 -6.45 -11.75 22.85
C ARG A 146 -5.62 -12.35 21.72
N ALA A 147 -4.32 -12.57 21.96
CA ALA A 147 -3.43 -13.18 20.96
C ALA A 147 -4.01 -14.52 20.49
N MET A 148 -4.09 -14.72 19.18
CA MET A 148 -4.70 -15.91 18.60
C MET A 148 -4.00 -16.33 17.32
N SER A 149 -4.13 -17.61 16.95
CA SER A 149 -3.67 -18.15 15.67
C SER A 149 -4.85 -18.68 14.88
N THR A 150 -4.81 -18.54 13.55
CA THR A 150 -5.90 -19.01 12.67
C THR A 150 -6.07 -20.53 12.67
N VAL A 151 -5.08 -21.29 13.17
CA VAL A 151 -5.19 -22.74 13.33
C VAL A 151 -5.64 -23.16 14.74
N SER A 152 -5.94 -22.21 15.63
CA SER A 152 -6.41 -22.51 16.98
C SER A 152 -7.81 -23.14 16.96
N PRO A 153 -8.13 -24.07 17.90
CA PRO A 153 -9.43 -24.77 17.89
C PRO A 153 -10.65 -23.83 17.96
N GLY A 154 -10.60 -22.79 18.78
CA GLY A 154 -11.69 -21.80 18.87
C GLY A 154 -11.88 -21.00 17.58
N TYR A 155 -10.78 -20.65 16.89
CA TYR A 155 -10.86 -19.95 15.61
C TYR A 155 -11.47 -20.83 14.52
N LYS A 156 -11.11 -22.12 14.48
CA LYS A 156 -11.71 -23.09 13.55
C LYS A 156 -13.22 -23.19 13.73
N ARG A 157 -13.73 -23.16 14.97
CA ARG A 157 -15.18 -23.11 15.26
C ARG A 157 -15.81 -21.83 14.72
N PHE A 158 -15.16 -20.69 14.91
CA PHE A 158 -15.61 -19.40 14.38
C PHE A 158 -15.67 -19.35 12.85
N ILE A 159 -14.64 -19.85 12.16
CA ILE A 159 -14.62 -19.90 10.70
C ILE A 159 -15.65 -20.89 10.16
N THR A 160 -15.86 -22.01 10.85
CA THR A 160 -16.95 -22.94 10.52
C THR A 160 -18.30 -22.21 10.55
N TRP A 161 -18.58 -21.43 11.61
CA TRP A 161 -19.78 -20.61 11.72
C TRP A 161 -19.90 -19.60 10.57
N GLN A 162 -18.84 -18.86 10.26
CA GLN A 162 -18.84 -17.89 9.15
C GLN A 162 -19.28 -18.54 7.84
N PHE A 163 -18.73 -19.72 7.51
CA PHE A 163 -19.08 -20.42 6.27
C PHE A 163 -20.49 -21.01 6.28
N LEU A 164 -21.00 -21.44 7.44
CA LEU A 164 -22.41 -21.79 7.59
C LEU A 164 -23.32 -20.59 7.28
N LYS A 165 -22.97 -19.38 7.76
CA LYS A 165 -23.72 -18.15 7.46
C LYS A 165 -23.66 -17.77 5.98
N LEU A 166 -22.49 -17.85 5.34
CA LEU A 166 -22.36 -17.61 3.89
C LEU A 166 -23.25 -18.56 3.08
N ASN A 167 -23.30 -19.84 3.46
CA ASN A 167 -24.16 -20.82 2.81
C ASN A 167 -25.65 -20.50 3.02
N GLN A 168 -26.06 -20.16 4.24
CA GLN A 168 -27.45 -19.75 4.55
C GLN A 168 -27.90 -18.52 3.76
N LYS A 169 -26.95 -17.66 3.35
CA LYS A 169 -27.19 -16.48 2.51
C LYS A 169 -27.18 -16.76 1.01
N GLY A 170 -26.93 -18.01 0.57
CA GLY A 170 -26.83 -18.35 -0.85
C GLY A 170 -25.57 -17.80 -1.55
N LEU A 171 -24.55 -17.44 -0.76
CA LEU A 171 -23.30 -16.85 -1.26
C LEU A 171 -22.20 -17.88 -1.54
N LEU A 172 -22.46 -19.17 -1.30
CA LEU A 172 -21.55 -20.25 -1.69
C LEU A 172 -22.06 -20.94 -2.95
N THR A 173 -21.20 -21.11 -3.94
CA THR A 173 -21.52 -21.80 -5.20
C THR A 173 -20.43 -22.79 -5.60
N LYS A 174 -20.79 -23.72 -6.48
CA LYS A 174 -19.86 -24.67 -7.09
C LYS A 174 -19.80 -24.42 -8.59
N LYS A 175 -18.59 -24.40 -9.13
CA LYS A 175 -18.35 -24.40 -10.58
C LYS A 175 -17.02 -25.10 -10.88
N PRO A 176 -16.83 -25.62 -12.11
CA PRO A 176 -15.54 -26.10 -12.54
C PRO A 176 -14.46 -25.03 -12.37
N HIS A 177 -13.28 -25.42 -11.91
CA HIS A 177 -12.14 -24.52 -11.78
C HIS A 177 -10.88 -25.17 -12.31
N TYR A 178 -10.08 -24.40 -13.03
CA TYR A 178 -8.82 -24.84 -13.61
C TYR A 178 -7.69 -24.28 -12.75
N ALA A 179 -6.94 -25.15 -12.10
CA ALA A 179 -5.93 -24.76 -11.12
C ALA A 179 -4.58 -25.45 -11.40
N PRO A 180 -3.46 -24.78 -11.09
CA PRO A 180 -2.13 -25.40 -11.13
C PRO A 180 -2.04 -26.67 -10.28
N TYR A 181 -1.49 -27.73 -10.87
CA TYR A 181 -1.41 -29.06 -10.29
C TYR A 181 -0.11 -29.76 -10.70
N CYS A 182 0.63 -30.26 -9.72
CA CYS A 182 1.75 -31.15 -9.92
C CYS A 182 1.27 -32.61 -9.87
N PRO A 183 1.54 -33.43 -10.89
CA PRO A 183 1.24 -34.87 -10.90
C PRO A 183 1.69 -35.62 -9.64
N ASN A 184 2.84 -35.25 -9.09
CA ASN A 184 3.44 -35.88 -7.92
C ASN A 184 3.00 -35.25 -6.59
N CYS A 185 2.98 -33.91 -6.51
CA CYS A 185 2.75 -33.18 -5.25
C CYS A 185 1.30 -32.75 -5.02
N GLY A 186 0.43 -32.84 -6.04
CA GLY A 186 -0.93 -32.34 -5.99
C GLY A 186 -1.04 -30.84 -6.33
N PRO A 187 -2.06 -30.12 -5.81
CA PRO A 187 -2.21 -28.69 -6.04
C PRO A 187 -0.97 -27.90 -5.60
N VAL A 188 -0.53 -26.94 -6.41
CA VAL A 188 0.65 -26.09 -6.14
C VAL A 188 0.32 -24.62 -6.37
N ALA A 189 0.97 -23.71 -5.67
CA ALA A 189 0.92 -22.28 -5.95
C ALA A 189 1.93 -21.90 -7.03
N VAL A 190 1.45 -21.24 -8.08
CA VAL A 190 2.27 -20.58 -9.10
C VAL A 190 2.19 -19.10 -8.83
N ASP A 191 3.24 -18.56 -8.23
CA ASP A 191 3.31 -17.16 -7.85
C ASP A 191 4.77 -16.67 -7.81
N PRO A 192 5.02 -15.34 -7.91
CA PRO A 192 6.37 -14.78 -7.98
C PRO A 192 7.28 -15.13 -6.78
N SER A 193 6.73 -15.54 -5.63
CA SER A 193 7.52 -16.00 -4.49
C SER A 193 8.14 -17.39 -4.70
N GLN A 194 7.69 -18.14 -5.72
CA GLN A 194 8.16 -19.48 -6.06
C GLN A 194 8.17 -20.42 -4.84
N THR A 195 7.09 -20.36 -4.06
CA THR A 195 6.98 -21.14 -2.81
C THR A 195 6.95 -22.64 -3.12
N ASP A 196 6.11 -23.06 -4.08
CA ASP A 196 5.91 -24.47 -4.45
C ASP A 196 6.62 -24.89 -5.75
N VAL A 197 6.96 -23.90 -6.58
CA VAL A 197 7.63 -24.08 -7.88
C VAL A 197 9.12 -23.71 -7.79
N SER A 198 9.95 -24.36 -8.61
CA SER A 198 11.37 -24.01 -8.79
C SER A 198 11.58 -23.10 -9.99
N GLU A 199 10.69 -23.16 -10.99
CA GLU A 199 10.74 -22.35 -12.21
C GLU A 199 9.31 -21.96 -12.63
N GLY A 200 9.16 -20.81 -13.30
CA GLY A 200 7.87 -20.35 -13.83
C GLY A 200 6.90 -19.74 -12.82
N GLY A 201 7.37 -19.22 -11.68
CA GLY A 201 6.48 -18.60 -10.68
C GLY A 201 5.71 -17.36 -11.17
N ASP A 202 6.19 -16.70 -12.21
CA ASP A 202 5.54 -15.56 -12.86
C ASP A 202 4.76 -15.98 -14.13
N ALA A 203 4.45 -17.27 -14.27
CA ALA A 203 3.63 -17.77 -15.36
C ALA A 203 2.15 -17.42 -15.15
N ASP A 204 1.49 -16.99 -16.22
CA ASP A 204 0.06 -16.75 -16.26
C ASP A 204 -0.66 -18.01 -16.75
N VAL A 205 -1.88 -18.23 -16.26
CA VAL A 205 -2.77 -19.25 -16.82
C VAL A 205 -3.49 -18.65 -18.02
N LEU A 206 -3.23 -19.18 -19.21
CA LEU A 206 -3.84 -18.78 -20.47
C LEU A 206 -5.02 -19.69 -20.79
N GLU A 207 -6.15 -19.10 -21.16
CA GLU A 207 -7.29 -19.81 -21.73
C GLU A 207 -7.21 -19.79 -23.27
N TYR A 208 -6.78 -20.91 -23.85
CA TYR A 208 -6.84 -21.17 -25.28
C TYR A 208 -8.22 -21.68 -25.69
N SER A 209 -8.59 -21.33 -26.92
CA SER A 209 -9.68 -21.95 -27.65
C SER A 209 -9.14 -23.07 -28.53
N LEU A 210 -9.55 -24.31 -28.28
CA LEU A 210 -9.28 -25.45 -29.16
C LEU A 210 -10.34 -25.49 -30.25
N LEU A 211 -9.99 -25.05 -31.45
CA LEU A 211 -10.83 -25.17 -32.63
C LEU A 211 -10.68 -26.58 -33.21
N LEU A 212 -11.79 -27.28 -33.41
CA LEU A 212 -11.80 -28.70 -33.76
C LEU A 212 -11.85 -28.87 -35.29
N PHE A 213 -10.69 -28.99 -35.93
CA PHE A 213 -10.59 -29.21 -37.38
C PHE A 213 -10.81 -30.69 -37.72
N GLU A 214 -11.59 -30.98 -38.76
CA GLU A 214 -11.76 -32.35 -39.24
C GLU A 214 -10.62 -32.69 -40.22
N GLY A 215 -9.74 -33.59 -39.82
CA GLY A 215 -8.60 -34.03 -40.61
C GLY A 215 -8.77 -35.38 -41.30
N PRO A 216 -7.66 -35.90 -41.84
CA PRO A 216 -7.62 -37.21 -42.48
C PRO A 216 -8.06 -38.32 -41.52
N GLN A 217 -8.63 -39.39 -42.08
CA GLN A 217 -9.03 -40.58 -41.31
C GLN A 217 -10.05 -40.27 -40.19
N GLN A 218 -10.87 -39.22 -40.34
CA GLN A 218 -11.83 -38.74 -39.34
C GLN A 218 -11.18 -38.31 -38.01
N LEU A 219 -9.87 -38.01 -38.03
CA LEU A 219 -9.17 -37.45 -36.88
C LEU A 219 -9.56 -35.99 -36.67
N ILE A 220 -9.65 -35.57 -35.42
CA ILE A 220 -9.79 -34.17 -35.05
C ILE A 220 -8.40 -33.59 -34.82
N LEU A 221 -8.12 -32.43 -35.43
CA LEU A 221 -6.91 -31.65 -35.23
C LEU A 221 -7.27 -30.42 -34.37
N PRO A 222 -7.20 -30.53 -33.02
CA PRO A 222 -7.56 -29.45 -32.12
C PRO A 222 -6.48 -28.35 -32.13
N ALA A 223 -6.68 -27.31 -32.93
CA ALA A 223 -5.75 -26.19 -33.01
C ALA A 223 -6.01 -25.19 -31.88
N ALA A 224 -4.99 -24.92 -31.06
CA ALA A 224 -5.10 -23.99 -29.95
C ALA A 224 -4.83 -22.54 -30.39
N THR A 225 -5.73 -21.61 -30.05
CA THR A 225 -5.58 -20.18 -30.36
C THR A 225 -6.08 -19.28 -29.23
N LEU A 226 -5.45 -18.12 -29.04
CA LEU A 226 -5.97 -17.04 -28.20
C LEU A 226 -6.90 -16.08 -28.97
N ARG A 227 -7.00 -16.27 -30.29
CA ARG A 227 -7.75 -15.44 -31.24
C ARG A 227 -8.73 -16.29 -32.03
N PRO A 228 -9.81 -16.81 -31.42
CA PRO A 228 -10.77 -17.66 -32.12
C PRO A 228 -11.44 -16.93 -33.30
N GLU A 229 -11.53 -15.60 -33.27
CA GLU A 229 -12.08 -14.79 -34.35
C GLU A 229 -11.30 -14.89 -35.66
N THR A 230 -10.05 -15.34 -35.61
CA THR A 230 -9.21 -15.46 -36.82
C THR A 230 -9.48 -16.73 -37.64
N LEU A 231 -10.38 -17.60 -37.17
CA LEU A 231 -10.79 -18.85 -37.83
C LEU A 231 -11.13 -18.69 -39.32
N PHE A 232 -11.80 -17.59 -39.69
CA PHE A 232 -12.24 -17.34 -41.06
C PHE A 232 -11.09 -17.15 -42.05
N GLY A 233 -9.93 -16.69 -41.56
CA GLY A 233 -8.75 -16.38 -42.35
C GLY A 233 -7.76 -17.54 -42.49
N VAL A 234 -8.10 -18.73 -41.97
CA VAL A 234 -7.16 -19.87 -41.95
C VAL A 234 -6.79 -20.31 -43.35
N THR A 235 -5.51 -20.42 -43.68
CA THR A 235 -5.05 -20.84 -45.01
C THR A 235 -4.53 -22.27 -45.06
N ASN A 236 -3.97 -22.74 -43.95
CA ASN A 236 -3.37 -24.07 -43.80
C ASN A 236 -3.31 -24.45 -42.32
N MET A 237 -2.93 -25.70 -42.05
CA MET A 237 -2.56 -26.19 -40.72
C MET A 237 -1.05 -26.41 -40.66
N TRP A 238 -0.42 -26.15 -39.52
CA TRP A 238 0.98 -26.45 -39.26
C TRP A 238 1.11 -27.66 -38.34
N LEU A 239 1.90 -28.65 -38.75
CA LEU A 239 2.33 -29.77 -37.92
C LEU A 239 3.84 -29.95 -38.02
N ASN A 240 4.47 -30.32 -36.91
CA ASN A 240 5.89 -30.63 -36.90
C ASN A 240 6.12 -32.04 -37.49
N PRO A 241 6.83 -32.18 -38.63
CA PRO A 241 6.96 -33.48 -39.30
C PRO A 241 7.77 -34.51 -38.49
N ASP A 242 8.63 -34.06 -37.58
CA ASP A 242 9.52 -34.91 -36.80
C ASP A 242 8.91 -35.40 -35.48
N VAL A 243 7.76 -34.83 -35.09
CA VAL A 243 7.06 -35.18 -33.85
C VAL A 243 6.20 -36.43 -34.05
N GLU A 244 6.28 -37.36 -33.10
CA GLU A 244 5.32 -38.47 -32.97
C GLU A 244 4.11 -37.97 -32.16
N TYR A 245 2.98 -37.82 -32.83
CA TYR A 245 1.73 -37.38 -32.22
C TYR A 245 0.96 -38.57 -31.63
N VAL A 246 0.24 -38.30 -30.54
CA VAL A 246 -0.69 -39.22 -29.89
C VAL A 246 -2.07 -39.03 -30.51
N VAL A 247 -2.73 -40.15 -30.85
CA VAL A 247 -4.15 -40.19 -31.16
C VAL A 247 -4.89 -40.58 -29.89
N ALA A 248 -5.68 -39.66 -29.34
CA ALA A 248 -6.43 -39.88 -28.11
C ALA A 248 -7.94 -39.90 -28.37
N GLU A 249 -8.67 -40.81 -27.73
CA GLU A 249 -10.13 -40.78 -27.75
C GLU A 249 -10.63 -39.66 -26.83
N VAL A 250 -11.36 -38.71 -27.40
CA VAL A 250 -12.00 -37.60 -26.69
C VAL A 250 -13.40 -37.41 -27.28
N ASP A 251 -14.43 -37.48 -26.43
CA ASP A 251 -15.84 -37.42 -26.85
C ASP A 251 -16.20 -38.45 -27.95
N GLY A 252 -15.59 -39.65 -27.90
CA GLY A 252 -15.80 -40.72 -28.89
C GLY A 252 -15.16 -40.46 -30.26
N ARG A 253 -14.28 -39.46 -30.39
CA ARG A 253 -13.53 -39.14 -31.61
C ARG A 253 -12.03 -39.20 -31.36
N GLY A 254 -11.24 -39.59 -32.37
CA GLY A 254 -9.78 -39.61 -32.28
C GLY A 254 -9.19 -38.21 -32.49
N TRP A 255 -8.57 -37.63 -31.46
CA TRP A 255 -7.92 -36.33 -31.49
C TRP A 255 -6.41 -36.50 -31.64
N LEU A 256 -5.80 -35.71 -32.52
CA LEU A 256 -4.35 -35.68 -32.72
C LEU A 256 -3.70 -34.63 -31.80
N LEU A 257 -2.84 -35.06 -30.89
CA LEU A 257 -2.20 -34.21 -29.89
C LEU A 257 -0.69 -34.52 -29.83
N SER A 258 0.14 -33.55 -29.50
CA SER A 258 1.50 -33.85 -29.05
C SER A 258 1.45 -34.69 -27.76
N ARG A 259 2.56 -35.35 -27.41
CA ARG A 259 2.64 -36.11 -26.15
C ARG A 259 2.34 -35.24 -24.94
N GLU A 260 2.90 -34.03 -24.91
CA GLU A 260 2.66 -33.04 -23.87
C GLU A 260 1.22 -32.51 -23.88
N GLY A 261 0.65 -32.26 -25.06
CA GLY A 261 -0.73 -31.85 -25.22
C GLY A 261 -1.72 -32.88 -24.70
N TYR A 262 -1.48 -34.17 -24.98
CA TYR A 262 -2.23 -35.30 -24.42
C TYR A 262 -2.17 -35.33 -22.89
N VAL A 263 -0.98 -35.18 -22.30
CA VAL A 263 -0.83 -35.13 -20.84
C VAL A 263 -1.62 -33.96 -20.26
N LYS A 264 -1.48 -32.75 -20.81
CA LYS A 264 -2.22 -31.57 -20.33
C LYS A 264 -3.73 -31.73 -20.46
N LEU A 265 -4.19 -32.29 -21.58
CA LEU A 265 -5.61 -32.49 -21.86
C LEU A 265 -6.24 -33.51 -20.88
N SER A 266 -5.53 -34.59 -20.55
CA SER A 266 -6.04 -35.61 -19.62
C SER A 266 -6.21 -35.12 -18.17
N TYR A 267 -5.60 -34.00 -17.77
CA TYR A 267 -5.89 -33.35 -16.49
C TYR A 267 -7.08 -32.37 -16.54
N GLN A 268 -7.52 -32.01 -17.74
CA GLN A 268 -8.56 -31.00 -17.97
C GLN A 268 -9.88 -31.60 -18.47
N MET A 269 -9.81 -32.80 -19.04
CA MET A 269 -10.93 -33.59 -19.52
C MET A 269 -10.93 -34.94 -18.80
N GLY A 270 -12.10 -35.51 -18.55
CA GLY A 270 -12.26 -36.72 -17.74
C GLY A 270 -11.75 -37.98 -18.43
N ASP A 271 -12.38 -38.34 -19.55
CA ASP A 271 -12.11 -39.57 -20.28
C ASP A 271 -11.25 -39.26 -21.51
N VAL A 272 -9.94 -39.44 -21.38
CA VAL A 272 -8.97 -39.29 -22.48
C VAL A 272 -8.10 -40.55 -22.51
N GLU A 273 -8.24 -41.37 -23.56
CA GLU A 273 -7.50 -42.62 -23.70
C GLU A 273 -6.58 -42.59 -24.92
N GLU A 274 -5.33 -43.04 -24.79
CA GLU A 274 -4.40 -43.16 -25.91
C GLU A 274 -4.78 -44.36 -26.79
N LEU A 275 -5.21 -44.09 -28.02
CA LEU A 275 -5.58 -45.10 -29.02
C LEU A 275 -4.37 -45.56 -29.84
N GLY A 276 -3.38 -44.69 -30.04
CA GLY A 276 -2.21 -44.99 -30.85
C GLY A 276 -1.36 -43.75 -31.13
N LYS A 277 -0.45 -43.88 -32.08
CA LYS A 277 0.49 -42.82 -32.45
C LYS A 277 0.65 -42.71 -33.96
N ILE A 278 0.90 -41.50 -34.44
CA ILE A 278 1.09 -41.18 -35.86
C ILE A 278 2.24 -40.18 -35.98
N LYS A 279 3.18 -40.41 -36.91
CA LYS A 279 4.25 -39.43 -37.14
C LYS A 279 3.71 -38.23 -37.92
N GLY A 280 4.07 -37.01 -37.53
CA GLY A 280 3.59 -35.78 -38.18
C GLY A 280 3.79 -35.79 -39.70
N SER A 281 4.93 -36.31 -40.17
CA SER A 281 5.26 -36.49 -41.59
C SER A 281 4.23 -37.30 -42.40
N GLU A 282 3.43 -38.16 -41.76
CA GLU A 282 2.38 -38.96 -42.42
C GLU A 282 1.10 -38.17 -42.72
N LEU A 283 0.94 -37.00 -42.11
CA LEU A 283 -0.20 -36.10 -42.30
C LEU A 283 0.12 -34.92 -43.20
N ILE A 284 1.40 -34.59 -43.37
CA ILE A 284 1.86 -33.54 -44.28
C ILE A 284 1.40 -33.84 -45.72
N GLY A 285 0.89 -32.81 -46.40
CA GLY A 285 0.35 -32.93 -47.76
C GLY A 285 -1.11 -33.39 -47.86
N LYS A 286 -1.70 -33.83 -46.74
CA LYS A 286 -3.15 -34.09 -46.68
C LYS A 286 -3.92 -32.80 -46.40
N SER A 287 -5.24 -32.87 -46.37
CA SER A 287 -6.13 -31.73 -46.10
C SER A 287 -6.92 -31.92 -44.82
N CYS A 288 -7.32 -30.80 -44.21
CA CYS A 288 -8.29 -30.75 -43.13
C CYS A 288 -9.36 -29.69 -43.42
N ARG A 289 -10.51 -29.80 -42.77
CA ARG A 289 -11.62 -28.84 -42.87
C ARG A 289 -11.61 -27.87 -41.71
N VAL A 290 -11.69 -26.60 -42.06
CA VAL A 290 -11.83 -25.49 -41.11
C VAL A 290 -13.20 -25.58 -40.45
N PRO A 291 -13.30 -25.57 -39.09
CA PRO A 291 -14.59 -25.61 -38.41
C PRO A 291 -15.44 -24.40 -38.81
N TYR A 292 -16.76 -24.56 -38.78
CA TYR A 292 -17.78 -23.57 -39.16
C TYR A 292 -17.83 -23.22 -40.66
N THR A 293 -16.69 -22.93 -41.30
CA THR A 293 -16.64 -22.55 -42.74
C THR A 293 -16.60 -23.76 -43.68
N ASN A 294 -16.23 -24.95 -43.20
CA ASN A 294 -16.05 -26.20 -43.96
C ASN A 294 -15.07 -26.09 -45.15
N ARG A 295 -14.24 -25.03 -45.20
CA ARG A 295 -13.21 -24.87 -46.24
C ARG A 295 -12.11 -25.89 -46.03
N GLU A 296 -11.71 -26.57 -47.10
CA GLU A 296 -10.56 -27.48 -47.08
C GLU A 296 -9.26 -26.69 -47.20
N VAL A 297 -8.32 -26.97 -46.30
CA VAL A 297 -7.00 -26.35 -46.25
C VAL A 297 -5.92 -27.44 -46.11
N PRO A 298 -4.72 -27.25 -46.67
CA PRO A 298 -3.65 -28.23 -46.60
C PRO A 298 -2.98 -28.26 -45.22
N ILE A 299 -2.41 -29.42 -44.87
CA ILE A 299 -1.54 -29.61 -43.70
C ILE A 299 -0.08 -29.48 -44.19
N LEU A 300 0.63 -28.47 -43.68
CA LEU A 300 1.98 -28.11 -44.09
C LEU A 300 3.01 -28.41 -42.98
N PRO A 301 4.27 -28.67 -43.35
CA PRO A 301 5.32 -28.92 -42.37
C PRO A 301 5.71 -27.60 -41.67
N GLY A 302 5.63 -27.60 -40.34
CA GLY A 302 6.01 -26.48 -39.49
C GLY A 302 6.98 -26.95 -38.40
N PRO A 303 8.30 -27.05 -38.67
CA PRO A 303 9.28 -27.48 -37.66
C PRO A 303 9.38 -26.51 -36.47
N PHE A 304 8.92 -25.26 -36.65
CA PHE A 304 8.82 -24.25 -35.59
C PHE A 304 7.69 -24.52 -34.58
N VAL A 305 6.74 -25.42 -34.90
CA VAL A 305 5.66 -25.78 -33.98
C VAL A 305 6.25 -26.53 -32.78
N ASP A 306 6.21 -25.90 -31.61
CA ASP A 306 6.67 -26.50 -30.37
C ASP A 306 5.63 -27.52 -29.84
N PRO A 307 5.94 -28.82 -29.78
CA PRO A 307 5.02 -29.83 -29.25
C PRO A 307 4.69 -29.61 -27.77
N LYS A 308 5.49 -28.85 -27.03
CA LYS A 308 5.26 -28.57 -25.61
C LYS A 308 4.21 -27.48 -25.37
N VAL A 309 3.86 -26.68 -26.37
CA VAL A 309 2.88 -25.59 -26.24
C VAL A 309 1.50 -26.08 -26.67
N ALA A 310 0.51 -25.91 -25.78
CA ALA A 310 -0.87 -26.31 -25.99
C ALA A 310 -1.03 -27.75 -26.53
N THR A 311 -1.54 -27.92 -27.74
CA THR A 311 -1.80 -29.23 -28.38
C THR A 311 -0.71 -29.67 -29.36
N GLY A 312 0.25 -28.80 -29.70
CA GLY A 312 1.21 -29.04 -30.78
C GLY A 312 0.61 -29.00 -32.20
N VAL A 313 -0.59 -28.45 -32.34
CA VAL A 313 -1.32 -28.27 -33.61
C VAL A 313 -1.67 -26.79 -33.75
N VAL A 314 -1.26 -26.16 -34.86
CA VAL A 314 -1.38 -24.71 -35.04
C VAL A 314 -2.11 -24.38 -36.33
N MET A 315 -3.19 -23.60 -36.24
CA MET A 315 -3.88 -23.08 -37.42
C MET A 315 -3.12 -21.85 -37.96
N SER A 316 -2.96 -21.77 -39.28
CA SER A 316 -2.22 -20.69 -39.92
C SER A 316 -3.15 -19.59 -40.42
N VAL A 317 -2.95 -18.34 -39.98
CA VAL A 317 -3.66 -17.16 -40.46
C VAL A 317 -2.65 -16.09 -40.93
N PRO A 318 -1.99 -16.27 -42.08
CA PRO A 318 -0.89 -15.43 -42.55
C PRO A 318 -1.23 -13.94 -42.67
N ALA A 319 -2.49 -13.57 -42.91
CA ALA A 319 -2.86 -12.17 -43.01
C ALA A 319 -2.76 -11.43 -41.65
N HIS A 320 -2.96 -12.14 -40.53
CA HIS A 320 -3.10 -11.54 -39.20
C HIS A 320 -2.07 -12.03 -38.18
N ALA A 321 -1.26 -13.02 -38.53
CA ALA A 321 -0.20 -13.57 -37.69
C ALA A 321 1.17 -13.50 -38.41
N PRO A 322 2.09 -12.62 -37.96
CA PRO A 322 3.42 -12.48 -38.55
C PRO A 322 4.24 -13.77 -38.64
N TYR A 323 4.13 -14.63 -37.61
CA TYR A 323 4.77 -15.95 -37.60
C TYR A 323 4.28 -16.86 -38.73
N ASP A 324 2.97 -16.89 -38.96
CA ASP A 324 2.38 -17.72 -40.03
C ASP A 324 2.77 -17.21 -41.41
N TRP A 325 2.85 -15.88 -41.57
CA TRP A 325 3.24 -15.25 -42.81
C TRP A 325 4.69 -15.59 -43.18
N ILE A 326 5.63 -15.40 -42.25
CA ILE A 326 7.05 -15.68 -42.52
C ILE A 326 7.31 -17.17 -42.71
N ALA A 327 6.66 -18.04 -41.93
CA ALA A 327 6.80 -19.49 -42.09
C ALA A 327 6.28 -19.98 -43.44
N LEU A 328 5.19 -19.38 -43.95
CA LEU A 328 4.67 -19.69 -45.28
C LEU A 328 5.63 -19.21 -46.39
N GLU A 329 6.23 -18.04 -46.26
CA GLU A 329 7.20 -17.53 -47.24
C GLU A 329 8.53 -18.30 -47.21
N ASP A 330 9.02 -18.67 -46.03
CA ASP A 330 10.20 -19.53 -45.87
C ASP A 330 9.96 -20.88 -46.56
N LEU A 331 8.82 -21.53 -46.31
CA LEU A 331 8.45 -22.79 -46.98
C LEU A 331 8.32 -22.65 -48.50
N LYS A 332 7.78 -21.53 -49.00
CA LYS A 332 7.77 -21.22 -50.44
C LYS A 332 9.18 -21.12 -51.00
N GLY A 333 10.10 -20.50 -50.26
CA GLY A 333 11.52 -20.41 -50.62
C GLY A 333 12.17 -21.79 -50.68
N GLU A 334 12.02 -22.58 -49.62
CA GLU A 334 12.57 -23.93 -49.50
C GLU A 334 12.09 -24.85 -50.63
N LEU A 335 10.79 -24.86 -50.95
CA LEU A 335 10.23 -25.70 -52.04
C LEU A 335 10.58 -25.19 -53.45
N ARG A 336 10.98 -23.93 -53.60
CA ARG A 336 11.46 -23.40 -54.88
C ARG A 336 12.86 -23.88 -55.21
N GLU A 337 13.73 -23.91 -54.20
CA GLU A 337 15.17 -24.17 -54.35
C GLU A 337 15.59 -25.61 -53.98
N GLY A 338 14.79 -26.29 -53.15
CA GLY A 338 15.09 -27.60 -52.56
C GLY A 338 14.23 -28.76 -53.06
N GLU A 339 14.30 -29.87 -52.31
CA GLU A 339 13.50 -31.07 -52.57
C GLU A 339 12.06 -30.89 -52.08
N ASP A 340 11.11 -31.47 -52.81
CA ASP A 340 9.69 -31.46 -52.45
C ASP A 340 9.23 -32.90 -52.17
N PRO A 341 9.59 -33.48 -51.00
CA PRO A 341 9.31 -34.88 -50.70
C PRO A 341 7.81 -35.17 -50.51
N TRP A 342 6.98 -34.14 -50.36
CA TRP A 342 5.53 -34.25 -50.16
C TRP A 342 4.69 -33.74 -51.35
N GLY A 343 5.32 -33.25 -52.42
CA GLY A 343 4.61 -32.73 -53.61
C GLY A 343 3.81 -31.44 -53.35
N LEU A 344 4.27 -30.61 -52.42
CA LEU A 344 3.60 -29.41 -51.91
C LEU A 344 3.80 -28.15 -52.75
N LYS A 345 4.78 -28.09 -53.67
CA LYS A 345 5.18 -26.85 -54.35
C LYS A 345 4.00 -26.10 -54.99
N SER A 346 3.19 -26.80 -55.77
CA SER A 346 2.03 -26.20 -56.45
C SER A 346 0.94 -25.75 -55.47
N VAL A 347 0.77 -26.47 -54.37
CA VAL A 347 -0.22 -26.16 -53.33
C VAL A 347 0.19 -24.90 -52.60
N VAL A 348 1.44 -24.85 -52.12
CA VAL A 348 1.98 -23.76 -51.29
C VAL A 348 2.13 -22.45 -52.08
N GLU A 349 2.51 -22.51 -53.36
CA GLU A 349 2.55 -21.32 -54.24
C GLU A 349 1.17 -20.70 -54.46
N GLY A 350 0.10 -21.50 -54.39
CA GLY A 350 -1.28 -21.03 -54.52
C GLY A 350 -1.85 -20.40 -53.23
N ILE A 351 -1.17 -20.50 -52.09
CA ILE A 351 -1.67 -19.97 -50.82
C ILE A 351 -1.43 -18.46 -50.74
N MET A 352 -2.53 -17.72 -50.68
CA MET A 352 -2.55 -16.28 -50.45
C MET A 352 -3.13 -15.96 -49.07
N PRO A 353 -2.60 -14.94 -48.36
CA PRO A 353 -3.19 -14.43 -47.12
C PRO A 353 -4.67 -14.04 -47.31
N ILE A 354 -5.51 -14.38 -46.33
CA ILE A 354 -6.94 -14.03 -46.34
C ILE A 354 -7.19 -13.00 -45.25
N THR A 355 -7.32 -11.74 -45.65
CA THR A 355 -7.65 -10.66 -44.71
C THR A 355 -9.12 -10.74 -44.32
N ILE A 356 -9.37 -10.83 -43.02
CA ILE A 356 -10.69 -10.89 -42.38
C ILE A 356 -10.94 -9.72 -41.43
N ILE A 357 -9.88 -9.09 -40.93
CA ILE A 357 -9.95 -7.92 -40.05
C ILE A 357 -9.43 -6.69 -40.77
N LYS A 358 -10.22 -5.62 -40.79
CA LYS A 358 -9.76 -4.30 -41.24
C LYS A 358 -9.60 -3.39 -40.03
N SER A 359 -8.37 -2.90 -39.81
CA SER A 359 -8.05 -1.97 -38.74
C SER A 359 -7.80 -0.56 -39.29
N ARG A 360 -7.81 0.43 -38.39
CA ARG A 360 -7.55 1.82 -38.80
C ARG A 360 -6.13 2.01 -39.33
N LYS A 361 -5.14 1.38 -38.68
CA LYS A 361 -3.73 1.49 -39.07
C LYS A 361 -3.38 0.61 -40.28
N TYR A 362 -4.03 -0.55 -40.41
CA TYR A 362 -3.75 -1.52 -41.47
C TYR A 362 -5.02 -1.88 -42.27
N PRO A 363 -5.45 -1.02 -43.22
CA PRO A 363 -6.64 -1.26 -44.04
C PRO A 363 -6.37 -2.11 -45.31
N MET A 364 -5.16 -2.67 -45.46
CA MET A 364 -4.73 -3.42 -46.65
C MET A 364 -5.07 -4.93 -46.60
N GLU A 365 -4.88 -5.62 -47.73
CA GLU A 365 -5.18 -7.06 -47.90
C GLU A 365 -4.15 -8.03 -47.29
N ASP A 366 -3.00 -7.55 -46.82
CA ASP A 366 -1.98 -8.37 -46.14
C ASP A 366 -1.27 -7.56 -45.04
N PRO A 367 -1.95 -7.34 -43.89
CA PRO A 367 -1.43 -6.46 -42.85
C PRO A 367 -0.21 -7.05 -42.13
N ALA A 368 -0.22 -8.36 -41.81
CA ALA A 368 0.94 -9.01 -41.22
C ALA A 368 2.15 -9.03 -42.17
N GLY A 369 1.96 -9.35 -43.45
CA GLY A 369 3.05 -9.30 -44.43
C GLY A 369 3.63 -7.91 -44.64
N HIS A 370 2.78 -6.87 -44.61
CA HIS A 370 3.25 -5.49 -44.63
C HIS A 370 4.13 -5.18 -43.42
N LEU A 371 3.71 -5.59 -42.22
CA LEU A 371 4.43 -5.34 -40.97
C LEU A 371 5.78 -6.06 -40.96
N VAL A 372 5.79 -7.36 -41.28
CA VAL A 372 7.01 -8.20 -41.39
C VAL A 372 8.03 -7.55 -42.34
N LYS A 373 7.59 -7.13 -43.53
CA LYS A 373 8.45 -6.45 -44.52
C LYS A 373 8.94 -5.09 -44.01
N SER A 374 8.07 -4.31 -43.36
CA SER A 374 8.42 -2.97 -42.85
C SER A 374 9.44 -3.00 -41.72
N MET A 375 9.40 -4.05 -40.88
CA MET A 375 10.35 -4.29 -39.78
C MET A 375 11.64 -4.98 -40.25
N GLY A 376 11.73 -5.36 -41.53
CA GLY A 376 12.90 -6.01 -42.09
C GLY A 376 13.20 -7.36 -41.46
N VAL A 377 12.16 -8.14 -41.14
CA VAL A 377 12.28 -9.53 -40.68
C VAL A 377 12.64 -10.41 -41.88
N LYS A 378 13.67 -11.25 -41.71
CA LYS A 378 14.25 -12.04 -42.81
C LYS A 378 13.82 -13.49 -42.86
N ASP A 379 13.65 -14.10 -41.69
CA ASP A 379 13.31 -15.52 -41.54
C ASP A 379 12.59 -15.76 -40.20
N GLN A 380 12.02 -16.95 -40.04
CA GLN A 380 11.28 -17.36 -38.84
C GLN A 380 12.11 -17.44 -37.54
N PHE A 381 13.44 -17.31 -37.58
CA PHE A 381 14.31 -17.41 -36.40
C PHE A 381 14.54 -16.04 -35.71
N GLU A 382 14.09 -14.92 -36.28
CA GLU A 382 14.16 -13.59 -35.66
C GLU A 382 13.03 -13.37 -34.62
N VAL A 383 13.04 -14.19 -33.56
CA VAL A 383 11.98 -14.29 -32.53
C VAL A 383 11.59 -12.94 -31.93
N GLU A 384 12.54 -12.12 -31.47
CA GLU A 384 12.23 -10.84 -30.81
C GLU A 384 11.45 -9.87 -31.72
N LYS A 385 11.82 -9.77 -33.01
CA LYS A 385 11.13 -8.91 -33.97
C LYS A 385 9.75 -9.44 -34.31
N LEU A 386 9.60 -10.76 -34.43
CA LEU A 386 8.31 -11.40 -34.69
C LEU A 386 7.34 -11.26 -33.51
N GLU A 387 7.83 -11.35 -32.28
CA GLU A 387 7.02 -11.07 -31.08
C GLU A 387 6.58 -9.60 -31.00
N GLU A 388 7.46 -8.66 -31.37
CA GLU A 388 7.10 -7.23 -31.45
C GLU A 388 6.03 -6.99 -32.53
N ALA A 389 6.23 -7.52 -33.74
CA ALA A 389 5.27 -7.43 -34.83
C ALA A 389 3.90 -8.02 -34.43
N THR A 390 3.90 -9.19 -33.80
CA THR A 390 2.68 -9.89 -33.36
C THR A 390 1.93 -9.09 -32.29
N ARG A 391 2.64 -8.53 -31.30
CA ARG A 391 2.02 -7.68 -30.27
C ARG A 391 1.41 -6.42 -30.87
N GLU A 392 2.08 -5.80 -31.84
CA GLU A 392 1.59 -4.58 -32.46
C GLU A 392 0.29 -4.82 -33.24
N ILE A 393 0.28 -5.81 -34.14
CA ILE A 393 -0.90 -6.09 -34.97
C ILE A 393 -2.07 -6.59 -34.11
N TYR A 394 -1.83 -7.43 -33.11
CA TYR A 394 -2.90 -7.92 -32.21
C TYR A 394 -3.52 -6.79 -31.40
N ARG A 395 -2.71 -5.86 -30.86
CA ARG A 395 -3.21 -4.71 -30.10
C ARG A 395 -4.04 -3.79 -30.97
N GLU A 396 -3.56 -3.48 -32.18
CA GLU A 396 -4.28 -2.61 -33.11
C GLU A 396 -5.61 -3.23 -33.54
N GLU A 397 -5.60 -4.50 -33.93
CA GLU A 397 -6.81 -5.22 -34.35
C GLU A 397 -7.82 -5.36 -33.21
N PHE A 398 -7.37 -5.59 -31.98
CA PHE A 398 -8.28 -5.66 -30.84
C PHE A 398 -9.00 -4.33 -30.57
N HIS A 399 -8.30 -3.19 -30.69
CA HIS A 399 -8.89 -1.88 -30.39
C HIS A 399 -9.69 -1.26 -31.54
N SER A 400 -9.25 -1.43 -32.79
CA SER A 400 -9.84 -0.74 -33.95
C SER A 400 -10.35 -1.67 -35.04
N GLY A 401 -10.07 -2.98 -34.94
CA GLY A 401 -10.40 -3.97 -35.95
C GLY A 401 -11.89 -4.27 -36.05
N VAL A 402 -12.36 -4.34 -37.30
CA VAL A 402 -13.72 -4.73 -37.66
C VAL A 402 -13.66 -5.92 -38.62
N LEU A 403 -14.51 -6.93 -38.38
CA LEU A 403 -14.63 -8.11 -39.24
C LEU A 403 -15.28 -7.75 -40.58
N ASN A 404 -14.77 -8.32 -41.67
CA ASN A 404 -15.31 -8.11 -43.01
C ASN A 404 -16.35 -9.18 -43.40
N ASP A 405 -16.85 -9.09 -44.64
CA ASP A 405 -17.91 -9.97 -45.17
C ASP A 405 -17.53 -11.46 -45.23
N LEU A 406 -16.23 -11.81 -45.18
CA LEU A 406 -15.78 -13.20 -45.15
C LEU A 406 -16.08 -13.88 -43.80
N CYS A 407 -16.37 -13.11 -42.76
CA CYS A 407 -16.75 -13.61 -41.43
C CYS A 407 -18.24 -13.97 -41.30
N MET A 408 -18.97 -14.03 -42.42
CA MET A 408 -20.36 -14.51 -42.49
C MET A 408 -21.28 -13.74 -41.52
N ASP A 409 -21.96 -14.42 -40.61
CA ASP A 409 -22.92 -13.84 -39.66
C ASP A 409 -22.28 -12.82 -38.69
N TYR A 410 -20.95 -12.80 -38.60
CA TYR A 410 -20.20 -11.90 -37.71
C TYR A 410 -19.60 -10.68 -38.43
N ALA A 411 -19.89 -10.50 -39.71
CA ALA A 411 -19.41 -9.35 -40.49
C ALA A 411 -19.87 -8.01 -39.86
N GLY A 412 -18.97 -7.03 -39.81
CA GLY A 412 -19.21 -5.70 -39.25
C GLY A 412 -19.05 -5.58 -37.74
N LEU A 413 -18.85 -6.68 -37.00
CA LEU A 413 -18.60 -6.65 -35.57
C LEU A 413 -17.15 -6.25 -35.25
N LYS A 414 -16.95 -5.62 -34.10
CA LYS A 414 -15.61 -5.29 -33.59
C LYS A 414 -14.93 -6.51 -32.99
N VAL A 415 -13.61 -6.60 -33.15
CA VAL A 415 -12.80 -7.68 -32.58
C VAL A 415 -12.93 -7.75 -31.05
N SER A 416 -13.04 -6.60 -30.37
CA SER A 416 -13.24 -6.52 -28.92
C SER A 416 -14.57 -7.09 -28.42
N GLU A 417 -15.57 -7.22 -29.30
CA GLU A 417 -16.95 -7.62 -28.96
C GLU A 417 -17.26 -9.06 -29.42
N ILE A 418 -16.60 -9.52 -30.49
CA ILE A 418 -16.88 -10.84 -31.09
C ILE A 418 -16.24 -12.00 -30.33
N LYS A 419 -15.09 -11.80 -29.68
CA LYS A 419 -14.28 -12.92 -29.14
C LYS A 419 -15.08 -13.84 -28.21
N ASP A 420 -15.83 -13.27 -27.27
CA ASP A 420 -16.61 -14.04 -26.30
C ASP A 420 -17.90 -14.60 -26.93
N THR A 421 -18.55 -13.82 -27.80
CA THR A 421 -19.74 -14.25 -28.53
C THR A 421 -19.46 -15.47 -29.41
N LEU A 422 -18.38 -15.42 -30.21
CA LEU A 422 -17.97 -16.49 -31.11
C LEU A 422 -17.59 -17.76 -30.35
N LYS A 423 -16.90 -17.62 -29.19
CA LYS A 423 -16.58 -18.76 -28.33
C LYS A 423 -17.87 -19.48 -27.91
N VAL A 424 -18.86 -18.73 -27.41
CA VAL A 424 -20.15 -19.29 -26.97
C VAL A 424 -20.89 -19.95 -28.13
N ASP A 425 -20.99 -19.29 -29.28
CA ASP A 425 -21.70 -19.81 -30.44
C ASP A 425 -21.07 -21.11 -30.97
N LEU A 426 -19.74 -21.15 -31.11
CA LEU A 426 -19.02 -22.34 -31.56
C LEU A 426 -18.99 -23.46 -30.51
N GLU A 427 -19.05 -23.13 -29.22
CA GLU A 427 -19.11 -24.12 -28.13
C GLU A 427 -20.47 -24.80 -28.10
N ASN A 428 -21.55 -24.05 -28.29
CA ASN A 428 -22.93 -24.58 -28.36
C ASN A 428 -23.13 -25.60 -29.49
N ILE A 429 -22.40 -25.46 -30.59
CA ILE A 429 -22.41 -26.42 -31.71
C ILE A 429 -21.26 -27.43 -31.68
N GLY A 430 -20.45 -27.45 -30.62
CA GLY A 430 -19.41 -28.44 -30.38
C GLY A 430 -18.19 -28.35 -31.30
N LEU A 431 -17.86 -27.16 -31.80
CA LEU A 431 -16.72 -26.91 -32.69
C LEU A 431 -15.50 -26.27 -31.99
N ILE A 432 -15.68 -25.84 -30.73
CA ILE A 432 -14.61 -25.26 -29.92
C ILE A 432 -14.66 -25.85 -28.50
N ARG A 433 -13.50 -25.96 -27.84
CA ARG A 433 -13.39 -26.31 -26.42
C ARG A 433 -12.42 -25.37 -25.69
N PRO A 434 -12.64 -25.02 -24.42
CA PRO A 434 -11.64 -24.33 -23.62
C PRO A 434 -10.48 -25.26 -23.27
N PHE A 435 -9.26 -24.72 -23.27
CA PHE A 435 -8.06 -25.41 -22.85
C PHE A 435 -7.12 -24.46 -22.14
N TYR A 436 -6.60 -24.86 -21.00
CA TYR A 436 -5.79 -24.02 -20.15
C TYR A 436 -4.34 -24.49 -20.17
N ASP A 437 -3.42 -23.55 -20.32
CA ASP A 437 -1.98 -23.80 -20.29
C ASP A 437 -1.27 -22.64 -19.62
N PHE A 438 0.00 -22.81 -19.28
CA PHE A 438 0.80 -21.69 -18.78
C PHE A 438 1.40 -20.87 -19.92
N SER A 439 1.63 -19.58 -19.68
CA SER A 439 2.36 -18.70 -20.60
C SER A 439 3.83 -19.09 -20.77
N LYS A 440 4.37 -19.88 -19.84
CA LYS A 440 5.72 -20.45 -19.88
C LYS A 440 5.76 -21.75 -19.07
N GLU A 441 6.82 -22.54 -19.24
CA GLU A 441 6.99 -23.77 -18.49
C GLU A 441 7.07 -23.50 -16.97
N VAL A 442 6.37 -24.34 -16.19
CA VAL A 442 6.35 -24.27 -14.74
C VAL A 442 6.82 -25.60 -14.17
N ILE A 443 7.88 -25.56 -13.37
CA ILE A 443 8.49 -26.75 -12.77
C ILE A 443 8.24 -26.73 -11.26
N CYS A 444 7.66 -27.81 -10.74
CA CYS A 444 7.49 -28.00 -9.31
C CYS A 444 8.85 -28.28 -8.66
N ARG A 445 9.01 -27.92 -7.38
CA ARG A 445 10.25 -28.23 -6.62
C ARG A 445 10.56 -29.71 -6.48
N CYS A 446 9.62 -30.62 -6.77
CA CYS A 446 9.93 -32.06 -6.85
C CYS A 446 10.57 -32.46 -8.19
N GLY A 447 10.80 -31.52 -9.11
CA GLY A 447 11.34 -31.74 -10.46
C GLY A 447 10.28 -32.06 -11.51
N GLU A 448 9.00 -32.16 -11.13
CA GLU A 448 7.91 -32.53 -12.04
C GLU A 448 7.28 -31.30 -12.69
N ARG A 449 6.83 -31.41 -13.95
CA ARG A 449 6.15 -30.32 -14.65
C ARG A 449 4.77 -30.07 -14.03
N VAL A 450 4.43 -28.80 -13.81
CA VAL A 450 3.10 -28.39 -13.35
C VAL A 450 2.18 -28.29 -14.56
N VAL A 451 0.97 -28.83 -14.41
CA VAL A 451 -0.10 -28.78 -15.41
C VAL A 451 -1.31 -28.05 -14.84
N ILE A 452 -2.25 -27.66 -15.70
CA ILE A 452 -3.54 -27.16 -15.24
C ILE A 452 -4.51 -28.33 -15.11
N LYS A 453 -5.13 -28.48 -13.95
CA LYS A 453 -6.13 -29.51 -13.67
C LYS A 453 -7.51 -28.92 -13.51
N ARG A 454 -8.51 -29.56 -14.13
CA ARG A 454 -9.93 -29.25 -13.91
C ARG A 454 -10.40 -29.87 -12.60
N ILE A 455 -11.01 -29.05 -11.76
CA ILE A 455 -11.63 -29.40 -10.49
C ILE A 455 -13.14 -29.21 -10.67
N GLU A 456 -13.89 -30.30 -10.84
CA GLU A 456 -15.33 -30.24 -11.15
C GLU A 456 -16.18 -29.52 -10.08
N ASN A 457 -15.82 -29.69 -8.81
CA ASN A 457 -16.62 -29.26 -7.67
C ASN A 457 -15.90 -28.24 -6.76
N GLN A 458 -15.19 -27.27 -7.37
CA GLN A 458 -14.55 -26.20 -6.60
C GLN A 458 -15.62 -25.28 -6.00
N TRP A 459 -15.50 -24.98 -4.71
CA TRP A 459 -16.38 -24.02 -4.05
C TRP A 459 -15.84 -22.60 -4.16
N PHE A 460 -16.77 -21.67 -4.35
CA PHE A 460 -16.52 -20.24 -4.45
C PHE A 460 -17.42 -19.46 -3.49
N ILE A 461 -16.92 -18.33 -3.01
CA ILE A 461 -17.77 -17.27 -2.45
C ILE A 461 -18.17 -16.36 -3.61
N ARG A 462 -19.49 -16.14 -3.75
CA ARG A 462 -20.11 -15.30 -4.78
C ARG A 462 -19.99 -13.81 -4.43
N TYR A 463 -18.78 -13.27 -4.52
CA TYR A 463 -18.59 -11.82 -4.38
C TYR A 463 -19.17 -11.03 -5.57
N SER A 464 -19.41 -11.68 -6.71
CA SER A 464 -20.09 -11.07 -7.86
C SER A 464 -21.60 -10.83 -7.66
N ASP A 465 -22.15 -11.16 -6.49
CA ASP A 465 -23.57 -10.97 -6.19
C ASP A 465 -23.94 -9.46 -6.17
N GLU A 466 -24.85 -9.05 -7.06
CA GLU A 466 -25.18 -7.64 -7.31
C GLU A 466 -25.64 -6.91 -6.04
N GLU A 467 -26.52 -7.52 -5.24
CA GLU A 467 -27.04 -6.91 -4.00
C GLU A 467 -25.92 -6.72 -2.96
N LEU A 468 -25.05 -7.72 -2.83
CA LEU A 468 -23.91 -7.63 -1.90
C LEU A 468 -22.94 -6.53 -2.31
N THR A 469 -22.65 -6.43 -3.61
CA THR A 469 -21.75 -5.43 -4.17
C THR A 469 -22.32 -4.02 -3.97
N GLU A 470 -23.58 -3.78 -4.35
CA GLU A 470 -24.24 -2.48 -4.19
C GLU A 470 -24.20 -2.01 -2.72
N ARG A 471 -24.60 -2.88 -1.79
CA ARG A 471 -24.59 -2.57 -0.35
C ARG A 471 -23.19 -2.34 0.20
N SER A 472 -22.19 -3.03 -0.34
CA SER A 472 -20.78 -2.84 0.05
C SER A 472 -20.24 -1.50 -0.46
N VAL A 473 -20.55 -1.14 -1.70
CA VAL A 473 -20.22 0.16 -2.31
C VAL A 473 -20.89 1.30 -1.53
N GLU A 474 -22.20 1.23 -1.25
CA GLU A 474 -22.93 2.23 -0.45
C GLU A 474 -22.24 2.46 0.91
N HIS A 475 -21.78 1.39 1.56
CA HIS A 475 -21.14 1.50 2.87
C HIS A 475 -19.81 2.26 2.81
N THR A 476 -19.05 2.16 1.71
CA THR A 476 -17.76 2.85 1.57
C THR A 476 -17.85 4.36 1.71
N GLU A 477 -19.00 4.97 1.35
CA GLU A 477 -19.22 6.41 1.45
C GLU A 477 -19.10 6.94 2.89
N ARG A 478 -19.44 6.10 3.87
CA ARG A 478 -19.46 6.44 5.30
C ARG A 478 -18.19 5.98 6.04
N MET A 479 -17.33 5.22 5.38
CA MET A 479 -16.10 4.73 5.97
C MET A 479 -15.02 5.81 5.99
N MET A 480 -14.11 5.75 6.96
CA MET A 480 -12.85 6.48 7.00
C MET A 480 -11.78 5.65 6.29
N ILE A 481 -11.45 6.00 5.04
CA ILE A 481 -10.48 5.25 4.23
C ILE A 481 -9.26 6.12 3.98
N TYR A 482 -8.09 5.61 4.36
CA TYR A 482 -6.79 6.26 4.17
C TYR A 482 -5.88 5.37 3.31
N PRO A 483 -5.14 5.93 2.35
CA PRO A 483 -5.18 7.32 1.90
C PRO A 483 -6.44 7.63 1.06
N GLU A 484 -6.66 8.92 0.81
CA GLU A 484 -7.77 9.43 -0.01
C GLU A 484 -7.79 8.83 -1.43
N GLU A 485 -6.63 8.46 -1.98
CA GLU A 485 -6.55 7.72 -3.24
C GLU A 485 -7.32 6.39 -3.17
N TYR A 486 -7.09 5.58 -2.14
CA TYR A 486 -7.75 4.28 -2.01
C TYR A 486 -9.25 4.42 -1.71
N ARG A 487 -9.66 5.51 -1.03
CA ARG A 487 -11.08 5.86 -0.86
C ARG A 487 -11.81 5.95 -2.20
N ARG A 488 -11.14 6.50 -3.23
CA ARG A 488 -11.68 6.66 -4.58
C ARG A 488 -11.64 5.37 -5.41
N GLU A 489 -10.64 4.52 -5.17
CA GLU A 489 -10.46 3.26 -5.88
C GLU A 489 -11.38 2.14 -5.38
N LEU A 490 -11.60 2.04 -4.05
CA LEU A 490 -12.29 0.90 -3.44
C LEU A 490 -13.67 0.61 -4.03
N PRO A 491 -14.56 1.59 -4.31
CA PRO A 491 -15.85 1.32 -4.97
C PRO A 491 -15.69 0.57 -6.29
N GLY A 492 -14.79 1.04 -7.16
CA GLY A 492 -14.48 0.37 -8.42
C GLY A 492 -13.94 -1.04 -8.18
N VAL A 493 -13.05 -1.22 -7.19
CA VAL A 493 -12.54 -2.55 -6.79
C VAL A 493 -13.65 -3.52 -6.42
N LEU A 494 -14.70 -3.06 -5.73
CA LEU A 494 -15.84 -3.89 -5.35
C LEU A 494 -16.71 -4.24 -6.56
N GLU A 495 -16.91 -3.30 -7.50
CA GLU A 495 -17.74 -3.50 -8.70
C GLU A 495 -17.18 -4.56 -9.65
N TRP A 496 -15.86 -4.65 -9.83
CA TRP A 496 -15.23 -5.69 -10.65
C TRP A 496 -14.85 -6.96 -9.87
N PHE A 497 -15.15 -7.03 -8.57
CA PHE A 497 -14.71 -8.14 -7.72
C PHE A 497 -15.45 -9.44 -8.06
N SER A 498 -14.71 -10.44 -8.56
CA SER A 498 -15.28 -11.70 -9.02
C SER A 498 -15.38 -12.77 -7.93
N ASP A 499 -16.09 -13.85 -8.24
CA ASP A 499 -16.18 -15.02 -7.36
C ASP A 499 -14.80 -15.58 -7.02
N ARG A 500 -14.59 -15.88 -5.74
CA ARG A 500 -13.30 -16.37 -5.24
C ARG A 500 -13.37 -17.82 -4.82
N ALA A 501 -12.49 -18.65 -5.38
CA ALA A 501 -12.31 -20.04 -4.95
C ALA A 501 -11.86 -20.08 -3.49
N CYS A 502 -12.71 -20.57 -2.59
CA CYS A 502 -12.57 -20.38 -1.14
C CYS A 502 -12.02 -21.59 -0.38
N ILE A 503 -11.76 -22.70 -1.07
CA ILE A 503 -11.22 -23.93 -0.48
C ILE A 503 -10.06 -24.49 -1.30
N ARG A 504 -9.22 -25.31 -0.67
CA ARG A 504 -8.07 -26.01 -1.27
C ARG A 504 -8.02 -27.47 -0.80
N GLN A 505 -7.49 -28.35 -1.66
CA GLN A 505 -7.17 -29.74 -1.33
C GLN A 505 -5.70 -29.91 -0.98
N GLY A 506 -5.38 -30.99 -0.27
CA GLY A 506 -4.01 -31.40 0.05
C GLY A 506 -3.61 -31.03 1.47
N SER A 507 -2.31 -30.87 1.70
CA SER A 507 -1.74 -30.69 3.04
C SER A 507 -1.90 -29.27 3.61
N TRP A 508 -2.93 -28.51 3.26
CA TRP A 508 -3.08 -27.11 3.70
C TRP A 508 -3.35 -27.01 5.22
N LEU A 509 -2.78 -26.00 5.90
CA LEU A 509 -3.21 -25.63 7.25
C LEU A 509 -4.44 -24.72 7.18
N GLY A 510 -5.36 -24.92 8.12
CA GLY A 510 -6.51 -24.03 8.27
C GLY A 510 -7.71 -24.74 8.88
N THR A 511 -8.89 -24.20 8.60
CA THR A 511 -10.17 -24.77 9.03
C THR A 511 -10.71 -25.71 7.95
N GLU A 512 -11.12 -26.92 8.34
CA GLU A 512 -11.78 -27.84 7.41
C GLU A 512 -13.14 -27.27 6.99
N PHE A 513 -13.44 -27.36 5.71
CA PHE A 513 -14.65 -26.81 5.13
C PHE A 513 -15.88 -27.66 5.51
N PRO A 514 -16.95 -27.07 6.07
CA PRO A 514 -18.05 -27.84 6.66
C PRO A 514 -18.86 -28.68 5.66
N PHE A 515 -18.80 -28.37 4.37
CA PHE A 515 -19.61 -29.04 3.34
C PHE A 515 -18.81 -30.01 2.45
N ALA A 516 -17.49 -30.13 2.65
CA ALA A 516 -16.66 -31.07 1.91
C ALA A 516 -15.46 -31.53 2.74
N LYS A 517 -15.46 -32.81 3.12
CA LYS A 517 -14.39 -33.43 3.92
C LYS A 517 -13.06 -33.41 3.18
N GLY A 518 -11.97 -33.13 3.91
CA GLY A 518 -10.61 -33.07 3.36
C GLY A 518 -10.29 -31.81 2.55
N TRP A 519 -11.22 -30.85 2.50
CA TRP A 519 -10.99 -29.53 1.92
C TRP A 519 -10.78 -28.50 3.03
N ILE A 520 -9.79 -27.65 2.85
CA ILE A 520 -9.41 -26.61 3.81
C ILE A 520 -9.79 -25.25 3.25
N ILE A 521 -10.39 -24.41 4.08
CA ILE A 521 -10.71 -23.02 3.72
C ILE A 521 -9.41 -22.25 3.50
N GLU A 522 -9.35 -21.48 2.41
CA GLU A 522 -8.13 -20.77 2.03
C GLU A 522 -7.89 -19.48 2.86
N PRO A 523 -6.63 -19.06 3.04
CA PRO A 523 -6.22 -17.99 3.96
C PRO A 523 -6.90 -16.63 3.78
N ILE A 524 -7.29 -16.25 2.57
CA ILE A 524 -7.98 -14.96 2.35
C ILE A 524 -9.46 -15.07 2.74
N SER A 525 -10.06 -16.25 2.65
CA SER A 525 -11.46 -16.48 2.97
C SER A 525 -11.71 -16.72 4.46
N ASP A 526 -10.71 -17.22 5.21
CA ASP A 526 -10.78 -17.35 6.67
C ASP A 526 -10.26 -16.14 7.43
N SER A 527 -9.86 -15.07 6.76
CA SER A 527 -9.29 -13.85 7.36
C SER A 527 -10.19 -12.63 7.25
N THR A 528 -11.52 -12.79 7.26
CA THR A 528 -12.45 -11.68 6.99
C THR A 528 -13.17 -11.15 8.23
N LEU A 529 -13.85 -11.99 9.01
CA LEU A 529 -14.59 -11.57 10.22
C LEU A 529 -13.78 -11.69 11.52
N TYR A 530 -12.49 -12.00 11.42
CA TYR A 530 -11.60 -12.21 12.57
C TYR A 530 -11.49 -11.06 13.58
N PRO A 531 -11.75 -9.76 13.28
CA PRO A 531 -11.74 -8.76 14.34
C PRO A 531 -12.84 -9.03 15.38
N ALA A 532 -13.96 -9.67 15.01
CA ALA A 532 -15.00 -10.07 15.95
C ALA A 532 -14.49 -11.18 16.88
N TYR A 533 -13.69 -12.11 16.34
CA TYR A 533 -13.10 -13.18 17.13
C TYR A 533 -12.09 -12.68 18.17
N TYR A 534 -11.39 -11.56 17.95
CA TYR A 534 -10.53 -10.99 19.00
C TYR A 534 -11.26 -10.67 20.30
N ILE A 535 -12.56 -10.40 20.25
CA ILE A 535 -13.35 -10.14 21.46
C ILE A 535 -13.60 -11.44 22.22
N VAL A 536 -13.79 -12.55 21.51
CA VAL A 536 -14.00 -13.88 22.08
C VAL A 536 -12.68 -14.53 22.52
N SER A 537 -11.58 -14.27 21.82
CA SER A 537 -10.30 -14.96 22.04
C SER A 537 -9.76 -14.77 23.47
N LYS A 538 -10.00 -13.62 24.11
CA LYS A 538 -9.66 -13.39 25.52
C LYS A 538 -10.20 -14.49 26.43
N TYR A 539 -11.47 -14.84 26.25
CA TYR A 539 -12.19 -15.80 27.09
C TYR A 539 -11.78 -17.23 26.81
N VAL A 540 -11.41 -17.54 25.56
CA VAL A 540 -10.83 -18.83 25.20
C VAL A 540 -9.45 -18.97 25.82
N ASN A 541 -8.63 -17.93 25.72
CA ASN A 541 -7.25 -17.91 26.24
C ASN A 541 -7.21 -17.95 27.77
N SER A 542 -8.16 -17.32 28.46
CA SER A 542 -8.26 -17.39 29.94
C SER A 542 -8.84 -18.71 30.45
N GLY A 543 -9.47 -19.50 29.58
CA GLY A 543 -10.18 -20.73 29.95
C GLY A 543 -11.61 -20.50 30.48
N GLU A 544 -12.08 -19.24 30.53
CA GLU A 544 -13.47 -18.91 30.89
C GLU A 544 -14.48 -19.46 29.86
N LEU A 545 -14.10 -19.52 28.57
CA LEU A 545 -14.91 -20.08 27.48
C LEU A 545 -14.27 -21.36 26.95
N LYS A 546 -15.01 -22.47 27.06
CA LYS A 546 -14.59 -23.76 26.48
C LYS A 546 -14.88 -23.81 24.99
N VAL A 547 -13.97 -24.40 24.21
CA VAL A 547 -14.09 -24.49 22.74
C VAL A 547 -15.34 -25.26 22.31
N GLU A 548 -15.76 -26.25 23.10
CA GLU A 548 -16.96 -27.06 22.82
C GLU A 548 -18.26 -26.27 22.99
N TRP A 549 -18.21 -25.10 23.64
CA TRP A 549 -19.37 -24.23 23.82
C TRP A 549 -19.58 -23.28 22.63
N MET A 550 -18.61 -23.21 21.71
CA MET A 550 -18.61 -22.32 20.55
C MET A 550 -19.33 -22.96 19.36
N ASP A 551 -20.62 -23.28 19.55
CA ASP A 551 -21.51 -23.79 18.51
C ASP A 551 -22.15 -22.64 17.69
N GLU A 552 -22.94 -22.99 16.68
CA GLU A 552 -23.61 -22.00 15.83
C GLU A 552 -24.54 -21.07 16.63
N ARG A 553 -25.25 -21.61 17.63
CA ARG A 553 -26.16 -20.84 18.49
C ARG A 553 -25.40 -19.81 19.32
N PHE A 554 -24.25 -20.20 19.88
CA PHE A 554 -23.37 -19.28 20.61
C PHE A 554 -22.99 -18.07 19.76
N PHE A 555 -22.48 -18.29 18.54
CA PHE A 555 -22.05 -17.19 17.68
C PHE A 555 -23.22 -16.35 17.14
N ASP A 556 -24.34 -16.98 16.81
CA ASP A 556 -25.57 -16.27 16.41
C ASP A 556 -26.10 -15.39 17.54
N TYR A 557 -26.07 -15.85 18.79
CA TYR A 557 -26.46 -15.05 19.94
C TYR A 557 -25.48 -13.90 20.19
N VAL A 558 -24.17 -14.18 20.20
CA VAL A 558 -23.15 -13.15 20.48
C VAL A 558 -23.14 -12.07 19.41
N TYR A 559 -23.02 -12.44 18.13
CA TYR A 559 -22.78 -11.50 17.04
C TYR A 559 -24.04 -10.99 16.36
N LEU A 560 -25.05 -11.85 16.17
CA LEU A 560 -26.27 -11.51 15.43
C LEU A 560 -27.45 -11.18 16.36
N GLY A 561 -27.33 -11.46 17.66
CA GLY A 561 -28.41 -11.27 18.63
C GLY A 561 -29.61 -12.17 18.37
N ARG A 562 -29.39 -13.36 17.80
CA ARG A 562 -30.45 -14.34 17.52
C ARG A 562 -30.52 -15.39 18.63
N GLY A 563 -31.72 -15.75 19.05
CA GLY A 563 -31.98 -16.64 20.18
C GLY A 563 -32.02 -15.90 21.52
N GLU A 564 -32.21 -16.64 22.61
CA GLU A 564 -32.30 -16.11 23.97
C GLU A 564 -31.23 -16.72 24.88
N ILE A 565 -30.83 -16.03 25.95
CA ILE A 565 -29.83 -16.56 26.89
C ILE A 565 -30.32 -17.81 27.63
N SER A 566 -31.64 -17.95 27.79
CA SER A 566 -32.33 -19.12 28.35
C SER A 566 -32.04 -20.40 27.56
N ASP A 567 -31.74 -20.31 26.27
CA ASP A 567 -31.44 -21.44 25.38
C ASP A 567 -30.12 -22.15 25.72
N PHE A 568 -29.25 -21.48 26.48
CA PHE A 568 -27.97 -22.03 26.92
C PHE A 568 -28.09 -22.65 28.32
N PRO A 569 -27.34 -23.74 28.60
CA PRO A 569 -27.18 -24.28 29.95
C PRO A 569 -26.72 -23.21 30.95
N GLU A 570 -27.22 -23.28 32.18
CA GLU A 570 -27.04 -22.26 33.22
C GLU A 570 -25.56 -21.92 33.47
N GLU A 571 -24.68 -22.93 33.43
CA GLU A 571 -23.24 -22.77 33.63
C GLU A 571 -22.54 -21.95 32.54
N ARG A 572 -23.16 -21.77 31.37
CA ARG A 572 -22.61 -21.00 30.24
C ARG A 572 -23.12 -19.57 30.21
N ARG A 573 -24.29 -19.30 30.79
CA ARG A 573 -25.03 -18.04 30.59
C ARG A 573 -24.20 -16.81 30.97
N GLY A 574 -23.56 -16.85 32.14
CA GLY A 574 -22.77 -15.71 32.65
C GLY A 574 -21.62 -15.31 31.73
N VAL A 575 -20.84 -16.28 31.21
CA VAL A 575 -19.73 -15.98 30.29
C VAL A 575 -20.25 -15.52 28.92
N ILE A 576 -21.33 -16.12 28.40
CA ILE A 576 -21.93 -15.75 27.11
C ILE A 576 -22.48 -14.32 27.14
N GLU A 577 -23.19 -13.92 28.20
CA GLU A 577 -23.69 -12.55 28.37
C GLU A 577 -22.54 -11.54 28.46
N LYS A 578 -21.48 -11.88 29.21
CA LYS A 578 -20.28 -11.04 29.33
C LYS A 578 -19.62 -10.81 27.97
N ILE A 579 -19.45 -11.88 27.19
CA ILE A 579 -18.90 -11.82 25.82
C ILE A 579 -19.79 -10.96 24.92
N ARG A 580 -21.12 -11.16 24.95
CA ARG A 580 -22.05 -10.37 24.13
C ARG A 580 -21.97 -8.89 24.47
N ARG A 581 -21.91 -8.51 25.75
CA ARG A 581 -21.74 -7.11 26.16
C ARG A 581 -20.41 -6.51 25.69
N ASP A 582 -19.33 -7.28 25.76
CA ASP A 582 -18.04 -6.84 25.21
C ASP A 582 -18.08 -6.68 23.69
N PHE A 583 -18.77 -7.58 22.98
CA PHE A 583 -18.96 -7.45 21.54
C PHE A 583 -19.73 -6.18 21.18
N LEU A 584 -20.87 -5.95 21.83
CA LEU A 584 -21.69 -4.76 21.61
C LEU A 584 -20.97 -3.44 21.96
N TYR A 585 -20.03 -3.48 22.89
CA TYR A 585 -19.22 -2.31 23.24
C TYR A 585 -18.08 -2.08 22.25
N TRP A 586 -17.28 -3.10 21.93
CA TRP A 586 -16.07 -2.93 21.12
C TRP A 586 -16.36 -2.81 19.61
N TYR A 587 -17.39 -3.47 19.09
CA TYR A 587 -17.76 -3.40 17.67
C TYR A 587 -18.67 -2.19 17.37
N PRO A 588 -18.65 -1.62 16.15
CA PRO A 588 -17.91 -2.06 14.94
C PRO A 588 -16.40 -1.82 15.02
N LEU A 589 -15.59 -2.49 14.19
CA LEU A 589 -14.16 -2.14 14.09
C LEU A 589 -13.98 -0.68 13.60
N ASP A 590 -13.13 0.12 14.27
CA ASP A 590 -12.89 1.51 13.86
C ASP A 590 -11.91 1.61 12.70
N ILE A 591 -10.78 0.89 12.75
CA ILE A 591 -9.77 0.86 11.69
C ILE A 591 -9.21 -0.55 11.49
N ASN A 592 -9.23 -1.02 10.24
CA ASN A 592 -8.39 -2.14 9.78
C ASN A 592 -7.15 -1.60 9.06
N LEU A 593 -5.96 -1.76 9.65
CA LEU A 593 -4.69 -1.27 9.10
C LEU A 593 -3.91 -2.39 8.40
N GLY A 594 -3.41 -2.16 7.19
CA GLY A 594 -2.61 -3.15 6.47
C GLY A 594 -1.78 -2.58 5.31
N GLY A 595 -0.95 -3.43 4.70
CA GLY A 595 -0.11 -3.07 3.56
C GLY A 595 -0.89 -2.93 2.24
N LYS A 596 -0.30 -2.23 1.26
CA LYS A 596 -0.89 -1.99 -0.08
C LYS A 596 -1.26 -3.26 -0.86
N GLU A 597 -0.63 -4.38 -0.57
CA GLU A 597 -0.97 -5.71 -1.12
C GLU A 597 -2.39 -6.17 -0.79
N HIS A 598 -3.01 -5.59 0.25
CA HIS A 598 -4.36 -5.94 0.66
C HIS A 598 -5.46 -5.16 -0.09
N LYS A 599 -5.10 -4.10 -0.83
CA LYS A 599 -6.04 -3.18 -1.53
C LYS A 599 -7.03 -3.89 -2.44
N THR A 600 -6.57 -4.89 -3.19
CA THR A 600 -7.36 -5.59 -4.22
C THR A 600 -7.67 -7.04 -3.84
N VAL A 601 -7.41 -7.43 -2.58
CA VAL A 601 -7.56 -8.82 -2.15
C VAL A 601 -8.26 -8.90 -0.80
N HIS A 602 -7.57 -8.57 0.28
CA HIS A 602 -8.08 -8.75 1.64
C HIS A 602 -9.13 -7.72 2.03
N PHE A 603 -8.90 -6.43 1.75
CA PHE A 603 -9.86 -5.38 2.16
C PHE A 603 -11.24 -5.49 1.49
N PRO A 604 -11.35 -5.83 0.19
CA PRO A 604 -12.64 -6.12 -0.43
C PRO A 604 -13.37 -7.28 0.25
N VAL A 605 -12.72 -8.44 0.42
CA VAL A 605 -13.39 -9.59 1.06
C VAL A 605 -13.71 -9.34 2.53
N PHE A 606 -12.87 -8.60 3.24
CA PHE A 606 -13.11 -8.15 4.61
C PHE A 606 -14.43 -7.36 4.67
N LEU A 607 -14.58 -6.34 3.83
CA LEU A 607 -15.79 -5.53 3.80
C LEU A 607 -17.02 -6.34 3.37
N MET A 608 -16.93 -7.07 2.27
CA MET A 608 -18.08 -7.82 1.72
C MET A 608 -18.56 -8.90 2.70
N ASN A 609 -17.68 -9.60 3.43
CA ASN A 609 -18.13 -10.56 4.44
C ASN A 609 -18.82 -9.89 5.63
N HIS A 610 -18.36 -8.70 6.05
CA HIS A 610 -19.06 -7.93 7.10
C HIS A 610 -20.46 -7.53 6.62
N VAL A 611 -20.59 -7.04 5.38
CA VAL A 611 -21.89 -6.65 4.81
C VAL A 611 -22.82 -7.85 4.62
N ALA A 612 -22.27 -9.01 4.24
CA ALA A 612 -23.02 -10.23 4.02
C ALA A 612 -23.62 -10.82 5.32
N ILE A 613 -22.82 -10.85 6.40
CA ILE A 613 -23.15 -11.61 7.62
C ILE A 613 -23.55 -10.71 8.78
N MET A 614 -22.80 -9.64 9.04
CA MET A 614 -22.96 -8.82 10.25
C MET A 614 -24.14 -7.84 10.12
N PRO A 615 -24.80 -7.48 11.24
CA PRO A 615 -25.82 -6.43 11.23
C PRO A 615 -25.21 -5.07 10.84
N LYS A 616 -26.00 -4.18 10.22
CA LYS A 616 -25.52 -2.89 9.66
C LYS A 616 -24.75 -2.02 10.66
N TRP A 617 -25.13 -2.03 11.94
CA TRP A 617 -24.43 -1.27 12.99
C TRP A 617 -23.00 -1.79 13.28
N ALA A 618 -22.72 -3.06 12.93
CA ALA A 618 -21.46 -3.74 13.15
C ALA A 618 -20.52 -3.72 11.93
N TRP A 619 -20.91 -3.05 10.84
CA TRP A 619 -20.05 -2.90 9.65
C TRP A 619 -18.84 -2.01 9.96
N PRO A 620 -17.66 -2.28 9.36
CA PRO A 620 -16.41 -1.62 9.73
C PRO A 620 -16.45 -0.13 9.39
N ARG A 621 -15.86 0.70 10.26
CA ARG A 621 -15.87 2.15 10.08
C ARG A 621 -14.70 2.69 9.27
N GLY A 622 -13.61 1.95 9.10
CA GLY A 622 -12.45 2.48 8.40
C GLY A 622 -11.39 1.47 8.01
N ILE A 623 -10.58 1.85 7.03
CA ILE A 623 -9.43 1.11 6.49
C ILE A 623 -8.25 2.09 6.40
N PHE A 624 -7.07 1.65 6.81
CA PHE A 624 -5.84 2.42 6.68
C PHE A 624 -4.79 1.59 5.93
N VAL A 625 -4.34 2.08 4.79
CA VAL A 625 -3.38 1.40 3.93
C VAL A 625 -2.02 2.08 4.01
N HIS A 626 -0.96 1.28 4.15
CA HIS A 626 0.41 1.78 4.07
C HIS A 626 1.27 1.05 3.03
N TRP A 627 2.33 1.72 2.58
CA TRP A 627 3.25 1.25 1.57
C TRP A 627 4.52 0.66 2.20
N TRP A 628 5.36 0.04 1.37
CA TRP A 628 6.44 -0.81 1.85
C TRP A 628 7.65 -0.01 2.35
N VAL A 629 8.47 -0.70 3.13
CA VAL A 629 9.89 -0.36 3.20
C VAL A 629 10.60 -1.25 2.17
N THR A 630 11.31 -0.64 1.24
CA THR A 630 12.02 -1.30 0.13
C THR A 630 13.51 -1.41 0.42
N GLN A 631 14.17 -2.35 -0.25
CA GLN A 631 15.64 -2.40 -0.26
C GLN A 631 16.20 -1.42 -1.30
N LYS A 632 17.52 -1.26 -1.33
CA LYS A 632 18.22 -0.44 -2.33
C LYS A 632 17.82 -0.85 -3.75
N GLY A 633 17.36 0.11 -4.56
CA GLY A 633 16.85 -0.15 -5.91
C GLY A 633 15.34 -0.33 -6.01
N GLY A 634 14.58 -0.07 -4.94
CA GLY A 634 13.11 0.04 -4.98
C GLY A 634 12.34 -1.28 -4.94
N GLU A 635 13.04 -2.42 -4.94
CA GLU A 635 12.39 -3.73 -4.79
C GLU A 635 11.91 -3.97 -3.35
N LYS A 636 10.86 -4.79 -3.19
CA LYS A 636 10.43 -5.28 -1.87
C LYS A 636 11.60 -6.01 -1.20
N ILE A 637 11.78 -5.77 0.10
CA ILE A 637 12.77 -6.49 0.91
C ILE A 637 12.52 -8.01 0.79
N ALA A 638 13.47 -8.74 0.20
CA ALA A 638 13.35 -10.18 -0.03
C ALA A 638 14.25 -10.98 0.92
N LYS A 639 13.68 -11.98 1.61
CA LYS A 639 14.39 -12.85 2.56
C LYS A 639 15.54 -13.64 1.92
N SER A 640 15.44 -13.98 0.62
CA SER A 640 16.43 -14.75 -0.14
C SER A 640 17.62 -13.94 -0.67
N LYS A 641 17.48 -12.62 -0.84
CA LYS A 641 18.53 -11.74 -1.41
C LYS A 641 19.42 -11.06 -0.35
N GLY A 642 19.24 -11.39 0.94
CA GLY A 642 20.11 -10.92 2.04
C GLY A 642 20.01 -9.42 2.38
N GLY A 643 19.02 -8.69 1.86
CA GLY A 643 18.95 -7.22 1.93
C GLY A 643 18.24 -6.61 3.14
N ALA A 644 17.87 -7.37 4.18
CA ALA A 644 17.26 -6.81 5.39
C ALA A 644 18.07 -7.14 6.63
N GLU A 645 18.41 -6.10 7.39
CA GLU A 645 18.93 -6.21 8.74
C GLU A 645 17.88 -6.88 9.65
N PRO A 646 18.27 -7.89 10.45
CA PRO A 646 17.40 -8.46 11.47
C PRO A 646 16.89 -7.38 12.43
N ILE A 647 15.60 -7.44 12.79
CA ILE A 647 14.98 -6.47 13.71
C ILE A 647 15.75 -6.34 15.04
N PRO A 648 16.19 -7.43 15.72
CA PRO A 648 16.89 -7.30 16.99
C PRO A 648 18.23 -6.55 16.89
N GLU A 649 18.95 -6.74 15.78
CA GLU A 649 20.20 -6.04 15.49
C GLU A 649 19.95 -4.55 15.26
N ALA A 650 18.98 -4.23 14.41
CA ALA A 650 18.59 -2.84 14.13
C ALA A 650 18.14 -2.10 15.41
N ILE A 651 17.35 -2.74 16.28
CA ILE A 651 16.95 -2.15 17.57
C ILE A 651 18.17 -1.90 18.46
N ALA A 652 19.08 -2.87 18.55
CA ALA A 652 20.27 -2.74 19.39
C ALA A 652 21.19 -1.60 18.89
N HIS A 653 21.25 -1.39 17.57
CA HIS A 653 22.10 -0.38 16.97
C HIS A 653 21.48 1.03 17.03
N TYR A 654 20.23 1.20 16.56
CA TYR A 654 19.60 2.51 16.40
C TYR A 654 18.72 2.95 17.58
N GLY A 655 18.24 2.01 18.39
CA GLY A 655 17.20 2.25 19.38
C GLY A 655 15.79 2.22 18.78
N VAL A 656 14.84 1.75 19.57
CA VAL A 656 13.41 1.64 19.22
C VAL A 656 12.81 2.99 18.85
N ASP A 657 13.05 4.02 19.66
CA ASP A 657 12.43 5.33 19.43
C ASP A 657 12.92 5.98 18.13
N SER A 658 14.20 5.80 17.80
CA SER A 658 14.76 6.27 16.52
C SER A 658 14.08 5.60 15.33
N MET A 659 13.88 4.28 15.40
CA MET A 659 13.20 3.51 14.34
C MET A 659 11.72 3.90 14.21
N ARG A 660 11.01 4.08 15.34
CA ARG A 660 9.61 4.51 15.33
C ARG A 660 9.45 5.90 14.70
N LEU A 661 10.29 6.85 15.09
CA LEU A 661 10.30 8.18 14.49
C LEU A 661 10.66 8.13 13.00
N TYR A 662 11.65 7.31 12.62
CA TYR A 662 11.98 7.06 11.22
C TYR A 662 10.73 6.64 10.45
N TYR A 663 10.01 5.61 10.89
CA TYR A 663 8.82 5.11 10.19
C TYR A 663 7.72 6.18 10.04
N CYS A 664 7.52 7.03 11.03
CA CYS A 664 6.49 8.08 10.99
C CYS A 664 6.87 9.30 10.16
N HIS A 665 8.16 9.64 10.05
CA HIS A 665 8.60 10.91 9.46
C HIS A 665 9.27 10.79 8.08
N VAL A 666 9.94 9.66 7.79
CA VAL A 666 10.74 9.50 6.56
C VAL A 666 9.90 9.66 5.28
N GLY A 667 8.63 9.26 5.33
CA GLY A 667 7.68 9.38 4.24
C GLY A 667 6.26 9.20 4.75
N SER A 668 5.30 9.76 4.02
CA SER A 668 3.87 9.55 4.30
C SER A 668 3.53 8.06 4.17
N PRO A 669 2.50 7.57 4.89
CA PRO A 669 2.09 6.16 4.85
C PRO A 669 1.87 5.60 3.45
N GLU A 670 1.45 6.43 2.50
CA GLU A 670 1.15 6.13 1.10
C GLU A 670 2.37 6.09 0.16
N MET A 671 3.59 6.22 0.70
CA MET A 671 4.83 6.16 -0.08
C MET A 671 5.69 4.95 0.29
N ASP A 672 6.22 4.28 -0.73
CA ASP A 672 7.33 3.33 -0.53
C ASP A 672 8.56 4.09 -0.07
N VAL A 673 9.28 3.52 0.90
CA VAL A 673 10.46 4.15 1.48
C VAL A 673 11.63 3.18 1.42
N GLU A 674 12.74 3.60 0.83
CA GLU A 674 13.97 2.82 0.84
C GLU A 674 14.59 2.79 2.25
N TRP A 675 14.90 1.59 2.74
CA TRP A 675 15.67 1.40 3.96
C TRP A 675 17.11 1.86 3.75
N ARG A 676 17.52 2.88 4.52
CA ARG A 676 18.87 3.42 4.50
C ARG A 676 19.35 3.65 5.93
N GLU A 677 20.37 2.88 6.32
CA GLU A 677 20.97 2.90 7.65
C GLU A 677 21.43 4.30 8.07
N GLU A 678 22.01 5.06 7.14
CA GLU A 678 22.45 6.44 7.40
C GLU A 678 21.27 7.35 7.80
N VAL A 679 20.11 7.15 7.18
CA VAL A 679 18.91 7.96 7.44
C VAL A 679 18.33 7.64 8.80
N VAL A 680 18.36 6.37 9.24
CA VAL A 680 17.91 5.99 10.60
C VAL A 680 18.81 6.62 11.66
N SER A 681 20.12 6.67 11.40
CA SER A 681 21.11 7.30 12.28
C SER A 681 20.86 8.81 12.48
N ASP A 682 20.33 9.50 11.46
CA ASP A 682 19.95 10.92 11.57
C ASP A 682 18.83 11.14 12.61
N TYR A 683 17.87 10.21 12.69
CA TYR A 683 16.81 10.27 13.71
C TYR A 683 17.35 10.01 15.10
N GLN A 684 18.25 9.04 15.26
CA GLN A 684 18.96 8.83 16.52
C GLN A 684 19.70 10.10 16.97
N SER A 685 20.43 10.75 16.04
CA SER A 685 21.11 12.03 16.30
C SER A 685 20.13 13.13 16.71
N ARG A 686 18.94 13.19 16.08
CA ARG A 686 17.88 14.16 16.43
C ARG A 686 17.40 13.94 17.87
N LEU A 687 17.10 12.71 18.26
CA LEU A 687 16.63 12.39 19.62
C LEU A 687 17.69 12.73 20.69
N LEU A 688 18.96 12.41 20.42
CA LEU A 688 20.07 12.78 21.30
C LEU A 688 20.23 14.29 21.44
N LYS A 689 20.10 15.05 20.34
CA LYS A 689 20.15 16.52 20.38
C LYS A 689 19.02 17.10 21.23
N ILE A 690 17.82 16.52 21.18
CA ILE A 690 16.68 16.93 22.00
C ILE A 690 16.95 16.63 23.47
N LEU A 691 17.33 15.40 23.79
CA LEU A 691 17.63 14.96 25.16
C LEU A 691 18.71 15.84 25.79
N ASN A 692 19.82 16.06 25.09
CA ASN A 692 20.93 16.87 25.59
C ASN A 692 20.53 18.33 25.76
N LEU A 693 19.75 18.90 24.83
CA LEU A 693 19.25 20.27 24.93
C LEU A 693 18.40 20.43 26.20
N VAL A 694 17.43 19.53 26.44
CA VAL A 694 16.57 19.61 27.63
C VAL A 694 17.39 19.41 28.91
N ARG A 695 18.33 18.45 28.93
CA ARG A 695 19.25 18.26 30.07
C ARG A 695 20.04 19.51 30.38
N GLU A 696 20.68 20.11 29.38
CA GLU A 696 21.49 21.32 29.52
C GLU A 696 20.69 22.48 30.14
N ILE A 697 19.45 22.69 29.66
CA ILE A 697 18.61 23.80 30.12
C ILE A 697 18.11 23.57 31.54
N ILE A 698 17.64 22.36 31.86
CA ILE A 698 17.14 22.04 33.21
C ILE A 698 18.29 22.11 34.22
N SER A 699 19.48 21.62 33.86
CA SER A 699 20.67 21.68 34.73
C SER A 699 21.25 23.09 34.85
N GLY A 700 21.19 23.91 33.80
CA GLY A 700 21.66 25.29 33.80
C GLY A 700 20.80 26.23 34.65
N GLY A 701 19.54 25.86 34.91
CA GLY A 701 18.61 26.67 35.68
C GLY A 701 18.26 27.99 34.99
N GLY A 702 17.89 28.99 35.78
CA GLY A 702 17.45 30.31 35.30
C GLY A 702 16.03 30.63 35.73
N GLU A 703 15.79 31.91 36.05
CA GLU A 703 14.47 32.43 36.38
C GLU A 703 13.69 32.78 35.09
N GLY A 704 12.37 32.82 35.19
CA GLY A 704 11.49 33.18 34.07
C GLY A 704 11.74 34.60 33.57
N GLY A 705 11.47 34.83 32.29
CA GLY A 705 11.67 36.14 31.66
C GLY A 705 10.68 36.45 30.54
N GLU A 706 10.91 37.53 29.79
CA GLU A 706 10.02 37.97 28.70
C GLU A 706 9.80 36.90 27.62
N MET A 707 10.72 35.92 27.50
CA MET A 707 10.62 34.83 26.53
C MET A 707 9.71 33.67 26.97
N ASP A 708 9.24 33.65 28.22
CA ASP A 708 8.34 32.61 28.72
C ASP A 708 6.98 32.67 28.01
N ASP A 709 6.48 33.88 27.75
CA ASP A 709 5.23 34.10 27.03
C ASP A 709 5.34 33.65 25.58
N TYR A 710 6.51 33.87 24.94
CA TYR A 710 6.80 33.31 23.63
C TYR A 710 6.79 31.78 23.66
N LEU A 711 7.43 31.18 24.67
CA LEU A 711 7.53 29.73 24.76
C LEU A 711 6.14 29.09 24.92
N ARG A 712 5.29 29.63 25.80
CA ARG A 712 3.89 29.17 25.96
C ARG A 712 3.11 29.31 24.66
N ALA A 713 3.19 30.47 24.01
CA ALA A 713 2.47 30.70 22.76
C ALA A 713 2.97 29.78 21.63
N ALA A 714 4.28 29.56 21.54
CA ALA A 714 4.87 28.68 20.54
C ALA A 714 4.43 27.24 20.77
N LEU A 715 4.51 26.74 22.02
CA LEU A 715 4.06 25.39 22.33
C LEU A 715 2.56 25.21 22.10
N ALA A 716 1.72 26.16 22.50
CA ALA A 716 0.28 26.09 22.27
C ALA A 716 -0.06 26.03 20.77
N LYS A 717 0.64 26.82 19.94
CA LYS A 717 0.53 26.74 18.49
C LYS A 717 0.95 25.37 17.96
N ARG A 718 2.13 24.85 18.35
CA ARG A 718 2.61 23.53 17.89
C ARG A 718 1.72 22.39 18.36
N PHE A 719 1.14 22.51 19.55
CA PHE A 719 0.19 21.55 20.07
C PHE A 719 -1.10 21.53 19.25
N SER A 720 -1.62 22.69 18.84
CA SER A 720 -2.75 22.79 17.91
C SER A 720 -2.44 22.12 16.57
N GLU A 721 -1.33 22.47 15.93
CA GLU A 721 -0.91 21.88 14.64
C GLU A 721 -0.74 20.36 14.74
N TYR A 722 -0.18 19.87 15.85
CA TYR A 722 -0.07 18.44 16.13
C TYR A 722 -1.43 17.76 16.27
N LEU A 723 -2.39 18.36 16.98
CA LEU A 723 -3.73 17.80 17.13
C LEU A 723 -4.46 17.71 15.79
N ASP A 724 -4.40 18.77 14.97
CA ASP A 724 -5.02 18.82 13.64
C ASP A 724 -4.45 17.73 12.71
N ALA A 725 -3.12 17.56 12.72
CA ALA A 725 -2.45 16.52 11.96
C ALA A 725 -2.83 15.11 12.47
N MET A 726 -2.89 14.89 13.78
CA MET A 726 -3.22 13.59 14.37
C MET A 726 -4.69 13.21 14.24
N GLU A 727 -5.59 14.18 14.17
CA GLU A 727 -7.02 13.95 13.91
C GLU A 727 -7.25 13.32 12.53
N ASN A 728 -6.41 13.66 11.56
CA ASN A 728 -6.41 13.10 10.20
C ASN A 728 -5.36 11.99 9.98
N TYR A 729 -4.69 11.54 11.05
CA TYR A 729 -3.59 10.57 10.99
C TYR A 729 -2.46 10.95 10.02
N ALA A 730 -2.20 12.25 9.84
CA ALA A 730 -1.08 12.79 9.07
C ALA A 730 0.24 12.65 9.87
N LEU A 731 0.68 11.40 10.08
CA LEU A 731 1.75 11.05 11.02
C LEU A 731 3.08 11.76 10.71
N ARG A 732 3.38 11.99 9.44
CA ARG A 732 4.60 12.69 9.00
C ARG A 732 4.59 14.16 9.38
N GLU A 733 3.47 14.84 9.14
CA GLU A 733 3.30 16.25 9.48
C GLU A 733 3.37 16.44 10.99
N ALA A 734 2.61 15.62 11.74
CA ALA A 734 2.66 15.60 13.20
C ALA A 734 4.09 15.39 13.72
N ALA A 735 4.82 14.38 13.23
CA ALA A 735 6.21 14.16 13.61
C ALA A 735 7.14 15.34 13.23
N GLY A 736 6.90 15.99 12.09
CA GLY A 736 7.59 17.22 11.68
C GLY A 736 7.42 18.34 12.71
N THR A 737 6.18 18.59 13.12
CA THR A 737 5.83 19.55 14.18
C THR A 737 6.52 19.21 15.49
N VAL A 738 6.37 17.97 15.98
CA VAL A 738 6.91 17.53 17.27
C VAL A 738 8.44 17.60 17.32
N TYR A 739 9.16 17.05 16.34
CA TYR A 739 10.61 16.84 16.49
C TYR A 739 11.48 17.91 15.86
N TYR A 740 10.93 18.71 14.94
CA TYR A 740 11.71 19.72 14.21
C TYR A 740 11.24 21.14 14.53
N GLN A 741 9.95 21.43 14.40
CA GLN A 741 9.43 22.78 14.64
C GLN A 741 9.49 23.15 16.13
N THR A 742 9.00 22.30 17.03
CA THR A 742 9.09 22.53 18.48
C THR A 742 10.55 22.65 18.94
N TYR A 743 11.45 21.81 18.40
CA TYR A 743 12.89 21.91 18.70
C TYR A 743 13.48 23.26 18.26
N GLN A 744 13.10 23.77 17.09
CA GLN A 744 13.53 25.09 16.60
C GLN A 744 13.01 26.22 17.50
N ASP A 745 11.76 26.13 17.96
CA ASP A 745 11.17 27.12 18.85
C ASP A 745 11.89 27.17 20.21
N LEU A 746 12.25 26.02 20.77
CA LEU A 746 13.06 25.95 22.00
C LEU A 746 14.48 26.49 21.78
N ARG A 747 15.12 26.19 20.64
CA ARG A 747 16.44 26.75 20.29
C ARG A 747 16.37 28.28 20.18
N TRP A 748 15.31 28.82 19.60
CA TRP A 748 15.10 30.27 19.53
C TRP A 748 14.88 30.89 20.92
N TYR A 749 14.03 30.27 21.73
CA TYR A 749 13.78 30.68 23.13
C TYR A 749 15.10 30.84 23.91
N LEU A 750 16.00 29.85 23.84
CA LEU A 750 17.31 29.93 24.50
C LEU A 750 18.21 30.99 23.90
N ARG A 751 18.27 31.09 22.56
CA ARG A 751 19.10 32.09 21.87
C ARG A 751 18.71 33.51 22.28
N ARG A 752 17.43 33.74 22.52
CA ARG A 752 16.87 35.01 23.00
C ARG A 752 17.08 35.27 24.50
N GLY A 753 17.59 34.29 25.25
CA GLY A 753 17.93 34.41 26.67
C GLY A 753 16.94 33.72 27.61
N GLY A 754 16.06 32.85 27.10
CA GLY A 754 15.20 32.00 27.92
C GLY A 754 16.00 31.01 28.76
N GLY A 755 15.49 30.68 29.96
CA GLY A 755 16.13 29.80 30.94
C GLY A 755 15.31 28.55 31.29
N GLY A 756 15.83 27.71 32.20
CA GLY A 756 15.22 26.46 32.66
C GLY A 756 14.18 26.58 33.78
N GLY A 757 13.47 27.71 33.84
CA GLY A 757 12.42 27.97 34.84
C GLY A 757 11.16 27.12 34.64
N GLU A 758 10.10 27.39 35.42
CA GLU A 758 8.87 26.58 35.40
C GLU A 758 8.16 26.58 34.03
N ALA A 759 8.16 27.72 33.32
CA ALA A 759 7.59 27.80 31.97
C ALA A 759 8.26 26.82 30.99
N PHE A 760 9.57 26.62 31.11
CA PHE A 760 10.31 25.65 30.30
C PHE A 760 9.93 24.22 30.67
N LYS A 761 9.85 23.90 31.96
CA LYS A 761 9.43 22.56 32.43
C LYS A 761 8.00 22.22 32.02
N GLU A 762 7.09 23.18 32.10
CA GLU A 762 5.73 23.08 31.57
C GLU A 762 5.72 22.81 30.06
N ALA A 763 6.49 23.56 29.29
CA ALA A 763 6.64 23.33 27.85
C ALA A 763 7.19 21.92 27.54
N VAL A 764 8.19 21.44 28.29
CA VAL A 764 8.74 20.08 28.12
C VAL A 764 7.70 19.01 28.48
N ARG A 765 6.90 19.21 29.53
CA ARG A 765 5.79 18.30 29.87
C ARG A 765 4.75 18.21 28.75
N THR A 766 4.35 19.34 28.17
CA THR A 766 3.45 19.36 27.00
C THR A 766 4.10 18.71 25.78
N TRP A 767 5.38 18.98 25.54
CA TRP A 767 6.11 18.39 24.43
C TRP A 767 6.24 16.87 24.57
N ALA A 768 6.49 16.37 25.78
CA ALA A 768 6.51 14.94 26.08
C ALA A 768 5.17 14.27 25.75
N LYS A 769 4.03 14.94 26.02
CA LYS A 769 2.71 14.45 25.61
C LYS A 769 2.58 14.33 24.09
N MET A 770 3.12 15.28 23.31
CA MET A 770 3.15 15.22 21.84
C MET A 770 4.08 14.13 21.31
N MET A 771 5.19 13.86 22.00
CA MET A 771 6.15 12.81 21.66
C MET A 771 5.65 11.40 21.98
N MET A 772 4.78 11.27 22.99
CA MET A 772 4.33 9.99 23.54
C MET A 772 3.82 8.99 22.49
N PRO A 773 3.06 9.37 21.44
CA PRO A 773 2.69 8.41 20.40
C PRO A 773 3.88 7.87 19.60
N PHE A 774 4.89 8.70 19.34
CA PHE A 774 5.97 8.42 18.40
C PHE A 774 7.21 7.82 19.07
N THR A 775 7.77 8.51 20.07
CA THR A 775 8.98 8.09 20.80
C THR A 775 8.65 7.93 22.29
N PRO A 776 7.96 6.85 22.65
CA PRO A 776 7.34 6.74 23.97
C PRO A 776 8.35 6.66 25.11
N HIS A 777 9.56 6.16 24.88
CA HIS A 777 10.57 6.00 25.93
C HIS A 777 11.24 7.35 26.24
N LEU A 778 11.61 8.11 25.20
CA LEU A 778 12.12 9.48 25.35
C LEU A 778 11.07 10.40 25.96
N ALA A 779 9.80 10.24 25.61
CA ALA A 779 8.72 11.02 26.20
C ALA A 779 8.64 10.85 27.73
N GLU A 780 8.70 9.62 28.24
CA GLU A 780 8.74 9.36 29.69
C GLU A 780 9.99 9.95 30.35
N GLU A 781 11.15 9.84 29.70
CA GLU A 781 12.39 10.41 30.23
C GLU A 781 12.31 11.94 30.35
N LEU A 782 11.84 12.63 29.31
CA LEU A 782 11.68 14.09 29.33
C LEU A 782 10.59 14.54 30.31
N TRP A 783 9.52 13.76 30.44
CA TRP A 783 8.46 14.00 31.42
C TRP A 783 8.99 13.94 32.85
N GLU A 784 9.73 12.89 33.21
CA GLU A 784 10.34 12.73 34.53
C GLU A 784 11.35 13.85 34.82
N MET A 785 12.23 14.16 33.85
CA MET A 785 13.21 15.24 33.99
C MET A 785 12.57 16.62 34.24
N ALA A 786 11.40 16.88 33.64
CA ALA A 786 10.65 18.12 33.82
C ALA A 786 9.79 18.13 35.10
N GLY A 787 9.89 17.11 35.96
CA GLY A 787 9.11 17.03 37.20
C GLY A 787 7.65 16.64 36.98
N GLY A 788 7.35 15.92 35.89
CA GLY A 788 6.04 15.38 35.64
C GLY A 788 5.65 14.30 36.65
N GLU A 789 4.40 14.32 37.11
CA GLU A 789 3.87 13.29 38.01
C GLU A 789 3.28 12.11 37.21
N GLY A 790 3.41 10.89 37.75
CA GLY A 790 2.92 9.69 37.09
C GLY A 790 3.65 9.37 35.78
N LEU A 791 2.97 8.65 34.89
CA LEU A 791 3.50 8.24 33.58
C LEU A 791 2.82 9.03 32.47
N VAL A 792 3.59 9.58 31.52
CA VAL A 792 3.01 10.31 30.38
C VAL A 792 2.16 9.38 29.50
N SER A 793 2.46 8.09 29.47
CA SER A 793 1.71 7.05 28.76
C SER A 793 0.29 6.83 29.28
N LEU A 794 0.01 7.23 30.53
CA LEU A 794 -1.31 7.20 31.16
C LEU A 794 -1.94 8.59 31.30
N SER A 795 -1.21 9.64 30.90
CA SER A 795 -1.68 11.02 30.99
C SER A 795 -2.69 11.36 29.90
N ARG A 796 -3.59 12.30 30.21
CA ARG A 796 -4.49 12.89 29.20
C ARG A 796 -3.84 14.08 28.51
N THR A 797 -4.11 14.17 27.21
CA THR A 797 -3.84 15.35 26.39
C THR A 797 -4.87 16.42 26.75
N GLY A 798 -4.38 17.62 27.09
CA GLY A 798 -5.24 18.77 27.41
C GLY A 798 -5.91 19.38 26.19
N GLU A 799 -6.63 20.48 26.40
CA GLU A 799 -7.13 21.34 25.32
C GLU A 799 -6.04 22.31 24.86
N VAL A 800 -6.20 22.88 23.65
CA VAL A 800 -5.31 23.93 23.16
C VAL A 800 -5.55 25.19 23.99
N GLU A 801 -4.51 25.65 24.68
CA GLU A 801 -4.57 26.91 25.42
C GLU A 801 -4.63 28.10 24.46
N ALA A 802 -5.38 29.13 24.81
CA ALA A 802 -5.38 30.38 24.05
C ALA A 802 -4.00 31.04 24.14
N TYR A 803 -3.47 31.50 23.00
CA TYR A 803 -2.16 32.12 22.94
C TYR A 803 -2.15 33.42 22.12
N ASP A 804 -1.25 34.33 22.50
CA ASP A 804 -1.11 35.64 21.86
C ASP A 804 -0.28 35.55 20.57
N GLN A 805 -0.94 35.71 19.43
CA GLN A 805 -0.31 35.79 18.11
C GLN A 805 0.67 36.97 17.99
N GLY A 806 0.47 38.06 18.73
CA GLY A 806 1.35 39.22 18.75
C GLY A 806 2.75 38.90 19.29
N VAL A 807 2.85 38.04 20.31
CA VAL A 807 4.14 37.59 20.86
C VAL A 807 4.91 36.77 19.81
N LEU A 808 4.23 35.85 19.12
CA LEU A 808 4.84 35.06 18.04
C LEU A 808 5.28 35.96 16.88
N ALA A 809 4.42 36.92 16.49
CA ALA A 809 4.69 37.83 15.39
C ALA A 809 5.91 38.73 15.63
N ARG A 810 6.14 39.17 16.88
CA ARG A 810 7.31 39.97 17.29
C ARG A 810 8.61 39.19 17.13
N GLU A 811 8.63 37.94 17.57
CA GLU A 811 9.83 37.11 17.49
C GLU A 811 10.09 36.64 16.05
N GLU A 812 9.04 36.35 15.27
CA GLU A 812 9.18 36.06 13.83
C GLU A 812 9.71 37.26 13.05
N TYR A 813 9.31 38.47 13.45
CA TYR A 813 9.89 39.71 12.91
C TYR A 813 11.40 39.82 13.19
N LEU A 814 11.87 39.51 14.41
CA LEU A 814 13.31 39.51 14.71
C LEU A 814 14.07 38.47 13.88
N LYS A 815 13.53 37.26 13.72
CA LYS A 815 14.15 36.22 12.89
C LYS A 815 14.33 36.71 11.45
N GLY A 816 13.27 37.24 10.84
CA GLY A 816 13.32 37.80 9.48
C GLY A 816 14.29 38.97 9.36
N LEU A 817 14.32 39.87 10.35
CA LEU A 817 15.26 41.00 10.36
C LEU A 817 16.73 40.53 10.40
N LEU A 818 17.06 39.52 11.20
CA LEU A 818 18.40 38.94 11.25
C LEU A 818 18.79 38.31 9.91
N GLU A 819 17.87 37.64 9.23
CA GLU A 819 18.07 37.09 7.89
C GLU A 819 18.31 38.19 6.85
N ASP A 820 17.50 39.25 6.85
CA ASP A 820 17.65 40.41 5.97
C ASP A 820 19.03 41.08 6.16
N ILE A 821 19.43 41.30 7.41
CA ILE A 821 20.75 41.87 7.73
C ILE A 821 21.88 40.94 7.25
N SER A 822 21.74 39.63 7.47
CA SER A 822 22.69 38.63 6.96
C SER A 822 22.79 38.66 5.44
N HIS A 823 21.66 38.79 4.73
CA HIS A 823 21.61 38.94 3.27
C HIS A 823 22.31 40.21 2.81
N ILE A 824 22.08 41.34 3.48
CA ILE A 824 22.74 42.61 3.19
C ILE A 824 24.25 42.49 3.39
N ARG A 825 24.71 41.89 4.50
CA ARG A 825 26.15 41.66 4.76
C ARG A 825 26.79 40.81 3.66
N ARG A 826 26.14 39.72 3.24
CA ARG A 826 26.61 38.87 2.15
C ARG A 826 26.67 39.62 0.80
N ALA A 827 25.62 40.37 0.47
CA ALA A 827 25.53 41.11 -0.79
C ALA A 827 26.51 42.29 -0.89
N THR A 828 26.80 42.94 0.24
CA THR A 828 27.71 44.10 0.32
C THR A 828 29.16 43.74 0.60
N GLY A 829 29.43 42.50 1.04
CA GLY A 829 30.75 42.05 1.48
C GLY A 829 31.24 42.69 2.77
N ARG A 830 30.39 43.45 3.47
CA ARG A 830 30.74 44.17 4.70
C ARG A 830 30.30 43.36 5.91
N LYS A 831 31.22 43.17 6.86
CA LYS A 831 30.82 42.79 8.23
C LYS A 831 30.11 43.98 8.88
N GLY A 832 30.64 45.18 8.79
CA GLY A 832 30.05 46.37 9.39
C GLY A 832 30.07 46.32 10.91
N GLU A 833 30.83 47.23 11.49
CA GLU A 833 31.01 47.36 12.94
C GLU A 833 29.79 48.03 13.60
N ARG A 834 29.00 48.76 12.80
CA ARG A 834 27.75 49.42 13.21
C ARG A 834 26.61 49.12 12.23
N ILE A 835 25.44 48.84 12.81
CA ILE A 835 24.20 48.57 12.10
C ILE A 835 23.13 49.53 12.62
N VAL A 836 22.51 50.27 11.71
CA VAL A 836 21.46 51.24 12.03
C VAL A 836 20.15 50.79 11.43
N LEU A 837 19.13 50.69 12.28
CA LEU A 837 17.76 50.31 11.93
C LEU A 837 16.87 51.55 11.98
N TYR A 838 16.16 51.83 10.88
CA TYR A 838 15.19 52.92 10.82
C TYR A 838 13.77 52.36 10.78
N THR A 839 12.94 52.75 11.73
CA THR A 839 11.53 52.36 11.84
C THR A 839 10.61 53.39 11.18
N ALA A 840 9.44 52.93 10.75
CA ALA A 840 8.47 53.79 10.09
C ALA A 840 7.80 54.76 11.08
N PRO A 841 7.56 56.02 10.68
CA PRO A 841 6.89 57.01 11.52
C PRO A 841 5.38 56.75 11.61
N GLY A 842 4.74 57.30 12.64
CA GLY A 842 3.32 57.07 12.95
C GLY A 842 2.35 57.27 11.78
N TRP A 843 2.59 58.25 10.91
CA TRP A 843 1.71 58.49 9.75
C TRP A 843 1.72 57.34 8.73
N LYS A 844 2.83 56.60 8.58
CA LYS A 844 2.88 55.42 7.68
C LYS A 844 2.08 54.26 8.25
N TRP A 845 2.10 54.10 9.58
CA TRP A 845 1.26 53.13 10.29
C TRP A 845 -0.22 53.43 10.15
N GLU A 846 -0.61 54.69 10.33
CA GLU A 846 -2.00 55.13 10.17
C GLU A 846 -2.50 54.95 8.73
N ALA A 847 -1.64 55.25 7.74
CA ALA A 847 -1.97 55.03 6.34
C ALA A 847 -2.18 53.54 6.04
N LEU A 848 -1.33 52.66 6.56
CA LEU A 848 -1.48 51.21 6.41
C LEU A 848 -2.78 50.71 7.03
N GLU A 849 -3.08 51.11 8.26
CA GLU A 849 -4.33 50.75 8.96
C GLU A 849 -5.57 51.18 8.16
N ARG A 850 -5.56 52.41 7.65
CA ARG A 850 -6.67 52.93 6.84
C ARG A 850 -6.91 52.08 5.59
N LEU A 851 -5.84 51.70 4.89
CA LEU A 851 -5.91 50.85 3.71
C LEU A 851 -6.40 49.43 4.03
N MET A 852 -5.92 48.84 5.14
CA MET A 852 -6.36 47.51 5.59
C MET A 852 -7.86 47.50 5.93
N ARG A 853 -8.32 48.48 6.71
CA ARG A 853 -9.74 48.64 7.07
C ARG A 853 -10.63 48.83 5.84
N MET A 854 -10.18 49.60 4.85
CA MET A 854 -10.91 49.76 3.58
C MET A 854 -11.04 48.45 2.82
N ARG A 855 -9.99 47.63 2.78
CA ARG A 855 -10.02 46.30 2.15
C ARG A 855 -11.01 45.37 2.86
N GLU A 856 -11.02 45.39 4.19
CA GLU A 856 -11.89 44.56 5.01
C GLU A 856 -13.37 44.94 4.85
N GLU A 857 -13.69 46.24 4.93
CA GLU A 857 -15.06 46.73 4.84
C GLU A 857 -15.65 46.67 3.41
N LYS A 858 -14.80 46.79 2.37
CA LYS A 858 -15.28 47.03 0.99
C LYS A 858 -14.74 46.06 -0.06
N GLY A 859 -13.88 45.12 0.31
CA GLY A 859 -13.20 44.19 -0.61
C GLY A 859 -12.22 44.86 -1.59
N ARG A 860 -12.02 46.18 -1.52
CA ARG A 860 -11.15 46.96 -2.40
C ARG A 860 -10.47 48.11 -1.66
N VAL A 861 -9.31 48.52 -2.15
CA VAL A 861 -8.52 49.63 -1.60
C VAL A 861 -8.57 50.82 -2.56
N ASP A 862 -8.81 52.03 -2.05
CA ASP A 862 -8.75 53.27 -2.82
C ASP A 862 -7.61 54.16 -2.26
N PRO A 863 -6.39 54.06 -2.84
CA PRO A 863 -5.27 54.86 -2.40
C PRO A 863 -5.47 56.35 -2.66
N GLY A 864 -6.23 56.75 -3.70
CA GLY A 864 -6.43 58.15 -4.06
C GLY A 864 -7.13 58.93 -2.95
N ARG A 865 -8.14 58.30 -2.33
CA ARG A 865 -8.84 58.85 -1.17
C ARG A 865 -7.90 59.03 0.03
N VAL A 866 -7.12 58.00 0.38
CA VAL A 866 -6.19 58.05 1.51
C VAL A 866 -5.09 59.09 1.26
N ILE A 867 -4.59 59.22 0.03
CA ILE A 867 -3.61 60.26 -0.35
C ILE A 867 -4.18 61.65 -0.09
N LYS A 868 -5.43 61.90 -0.50
CA LYS A 868 -6.07 63.21 -0.28
C LYS A 868 -6.20 63.52 1.21
N GLU A 869 -6.71 62.57 2.00
CA GLU A 869 -6.86 62.69 3.46
C GLU A 869 -5.51 63.00 4.16
N PHE A 870 -4.42 62.35 3.73
CA PHE A 870 -3.10 62.54 4.35
C PHE A 870 -2.35 63.80 3.87
N LEU A 871 -2.60 64.29 2.65
CA LEU A 871 -2.01 65.56 2.17
C LEU A 871 -2.60 66.80 2.85
N GLU A 872 -3.77 66.67 3.48
CA GLU A 872 -4.44 67.73 4.25
C GLU A 872 -3.86 67.89 5.67
N LYS A 873 -3.00 66.96 6.14
CA LYS A 873 -2.38 67.01 7.47
C LYS A 873 -1.21 68.00 7.53
N GLU A 874 -1.23 68.88 8.54
CA GLU A 874 -0.19 69.89 8.79
C GLU A 874 1.23 69.28 8.92
N GLU A 875 1.35 68.16 9.63
CA GLU A 875 2.62 67.45 9.87
C GLU A 875 3.26 66.82 8.61
N LEU A 876 2.51 66.73 7.49
CA LEU A 876 2.97 66.13 6.24
C LEU A 876 3.16 67.15 5.11
N LYS A 877 3.05 68.46 5.39
CA LYS A 877 3.17 69.54 4.38
C LYS A 877 4.50 69.54 3.64
N ASP A 878 5.59 69.12 4.29
CA ASP A 878 6.93 69.05 3.71
C ASP A 878 7.17 67.73 2.94
N LYS A 879 6.23 66.78 3.00
CA LYS A 879 6.32 65.43 2.40
C LYS A 879 5.40 65.21 1.20
N LYS A 880 4.88 66.29 0.56
CA LYS A 880 3.87 66.23 -0.53
C LYS A 880 4.22 65.32 -1.72
N LYS A 881 5.50 65.13 -2.03
CA LYS A 881 5.94 64.22 -3.10
C LYS A 881 6.07 62.75 -2.65
N VAL A 882 6.34 62.52 -1.37
CA VAL A 882 6.63 61.19 -0.79
C VAL A 882 5.33 60.48 -0.38
N VAL A 883 4.38 61.22 0.20
CA VAL A 883 3.09 60.68 0.68
C VAL A 883 2.35 59.87 -0.40
N PRO A 884 2.16 60.37 -1.65
CA PRO A 884 1.51 59.59 -2.70
C PRO A 884 2.23 58.29 -3.08
N GLN A 885 3.56 58.31 -3.08
CA GLN A 885 4.38 57.15 -3.46
C GLN A 885 4.28 56.03 -2.41
N ILE A 886 4.37 56.39 -1.13
CA ILE A 886 4.29 55.44 -0.02
C ILE A 886 2.89 54.85 0.09
N ILE A 887 1.83 55.66 0.05
CA ILE A 887 0.45 55.17 0.13
C ILE A 887 0.13 54.25 -1.06
N SER A 888 0.58 54.59 -2.27
CA SER A 888 0.40 53.72 -3.45
C SER A 888 1.13 52.38 -3.30
N ARG A 889 2.32 52.37 -2.69
CA ARG A 889 3.06 51.15 -2.39
C ARG A 889 2.37 50.31 -1.31
N LEU A 890 1.98 50.92 -0.20
CA LEU A 890 1.24 50.26 0.88
C LEU A 890 -0.08 49.66 0.37
N ALA A 891 -0.79 50.35 -0.51
CA ALA A 891 -2.03 49.83 -1.10
C ALA A 891 -1.80 48.56 -1.93
N LYS A 892 -0.70 48.50 -2.70
CA LYS A 892 -0.31 47.28 -3.44
C LYS A 892 0.04 46.14 -2.49
N ASP A 893 0.76 46.43 -1.42
CA ASP A 893 1.12 45.44 -0.38
C ASP A 893 -0.15 44.93 0.31
N VAL A 894 -1.05 45.81 0.74
CA VAL A 894 -2.33 45.46 1.38
C VAL A 894 -3.19 44.59 0.48
N MET A 895 -3.21 44.81 -0.84
CA MET A 895 -3.95 43.93 -1.77
C MET A 895 -3.38 42.51 -1.86
N ARG A 896 -2.08 42.33 -1.58
CA ARG A 896 -1.37 41.04 -1.63
C ARG A 896 -1.31 40.33 -0.27
N MET A 897 -1.53 41.05 0.82
CA MET A 897 -1.50 40.49 2.18
C MET A 897 -2.53 39.37 2.36
N LYS A 898 -2.13 38.29 3.04
CA LYS A 898 -3.05 37.27 3.57
C LYS A 898 -3.67 37.75 4.89
N GLU A 899 -4.63 37.00 5.42
CA GLU A 899 -5.25 37.32 6.71
C GLU A 899 -4.24 37.34 7.86
N GLU A 900 -3.35 36.34 7.90
CA GLU A 900 -2.28 36.25 8.89
C GLU A 900 -1.35 37.46 8.88
N ASP A 901 -1.00 37.96 7.69
CA ASP A 901 -0.18 39.17 7.55
C ASP A 901 -0.89 40.39 8.16
N ARG A 902 -2.20 40.53 7.91
CA ARG A 902 -3.01 41.63 8.45
C ARG A 902 -3.09 41.57 9.97
N GLN A 903 -3.37 40.39 10.52
CA GLN A 903 -3.42 40.18 11.98
C GLN A 903 -2.08 40.55 12.62
N ARG A 904 -0.94 40.18 12.00
CA ARG A 904 0.39 40.57 12.46
C ARG A 904 0.60 42.09 12.51
N TYR A 905 0.17 42.85 11.49
CA TYR A 905 0.26 44.31 11.53
C TYR A 905 -0.64 44.95 12.58
N LEU A 906 -1.80 44.34 12.86
CA LEU A 906 -2.73 44.83 13.88
C LEU A 906 -2.22 44.56 15.30
N SER A 907 -1.61 43.40 15.53
CA SER A 907 -1.12 42.96 16.85
C SER A 907 0.24 43.55 17.24
N PHE A 908 1.05 44.00 16.27
CA PHE A 908 2.41 44.48 16.53
C PHE A 908 2.62 45.92 16.03
N ARG A 909 2.25 46.90 16.87
CA ARG A 909 2.37 48.34 16.56
C ARG A 909 3.54 49.05 17.25
N ASP A 910 4.15 48.43 18.26
CA ASP A 910 5.23 48.98 19.06
C ASP A 910 6.63 48.65 18.49
N GLU A 911 6.78 48.63 17.16
CA GLU A 911 8.00 48.20 16.43
C GLU A 911 9.29 48.87 16.96
N LYS A 912 9.25 50.19 17.15
CA LYS A 912 10.38 50.99 17.64
C LYS A 912 10.81 50.58 19.04
N ASP A 913 9.87 50.49 19.97
CA ASP A 913 10.16 50.17 21.37
C ASP A 913 10.58 48.72 21.53
N PHE A 914 9.99 47.82 20.75
CA PHE A 914 10.39 46.42 20.69
C PHE A 914 11.83 46.25 20.16
N LEU A 915 12.19 46.92 19.05
CA LEU A 915 13.55 46.89 18.53
C LEU A 915 14.56 47.51 19.49
N ARG A 916 14.21 48.62 20.15
CA ARG A 916 15.06 49.25 21.17
C ARG A 916 15.35 48.30 22.33
N ARG A 917 14.32 47.61 22.85
CA ARG A 917 14.49 46.56 23.87
C ARG A 917 15.35 45.38 23.38
N SER A 918 15.31 45.11 22.08
CA SER A 918 16.07 44.02 21.45
C SER A 918 17.52 44.37 21.08
N ILE A 919 17.97 45.61 21.25
CA ILE A 919 19.35 46.05 20.90
C ILE A 919 20.44 45.16 21.52
N PRO A 920 20.41 44.81 22.82
CA PRO A 920 21.46 43.98 23.42
C PRO A 920 21.57 42.61 22.74
N PHE A 921 20.42 42.00 22.41
CA PHE A 921 20.37 40.73 21.68
C PHE A 921 20.89 40.88 20.25
N LEU A 922 20.39 41.85 19.50
CA LEU A 922 20.80 42.11 18.12
C LEU A 922 22.30 42.40 18.03
N SER A 923 22.83 43.19 18.97
CA SER A 923 24.26 43.54 19.00
C SER A 923 25.14 42.32 19.22
N ARG A 924 24.74 41.44 20.16
CA ARG A 924 25.43 40.17 20.44
C ARG A 924 25.40 39.25 19.23
N GLU A 925 24.24 39.06 18.62
CA GLU A 925 24.07 38.11 17.51
C GLU A 925 24.73 38.56 16.21
N LEU A 926 24.71 39.87 15.94
CA LEU A 926 25.32 40.43 14.75
C LEU A 926 26.82 40.71 14.95
N GLY A 927 27.29 40.72 16.20
CA GLY A 927 28.67 41.11 16.54
C GLY A 927 28.98 42.52 16.09
N ALA A 928 28.02 43.44 16.24
CA ALA A 928 28.09 44.83 15.78
C ALA A 928 27.31 45.75 16.72
N GLU A 929 27.65 47.03 16.76
CA GLU A 929 26.89 48.04 17.49
C GLU A 929 25.55 48.29 16.77
N VAL A 930 24.41 48.06 17.43
CA VAL A 930 23.08 48.26 16.84
C VAL A 930 22.42 49.53 17.40
N SER A 931 21.95 50.40 16.51
CA SER A 931 21.18 51.60 16.86
C SER A 931 19.83 51.62 16.15
N VAL A 932 18.80 52.13 16.84
CA VAL A 932 17.41 52.17 16.32
C VAL A 932 16.90 53.60 16.35
N TYR A 933 16.56 54.13 15.19
CA TYR A 933 15.94 55.45 15.01
C TYR A 933 14.58 55.32 14.33
N GLU A 934 13.74 56.32 14.53
CA GLU A 934 12.55 56.52 13.69
C GLU A 934 12.92 57.41 12.51
N GLU A 935 12.22 57.28 11.38
CA GLU A 935 12.45 58.13 10.21
C GLU A 935 12.44 59.62 10.56
N ASP A 936 11.54 60.02 11.46
CA ASP A 936 11.29 61.43 11.78
C ASP A 936 12.07 61.90 13.01
N ASP A 937 12.96 61.05 13.56
CA ASP A 937 13.84 61.40 14.68
C ASP A 937 14.87 62.47 14.26
N PRO A 938 14.90 63.66 14.89
CA PRO A 938 15.87 64.71 14.56
C PRO A 938 17.32 64.34 14.92
N SER A 939 17.51 63.40 15.84
CA SER A 939 18.82 62.94 16.31
C SER A 939 19.37 61.74 15.55
N LYS A 940 18.69 61.30 14.47
CA LYS A 940 19.06 60.09 13.74
C LYS A 940 20.42 60.18 13.07
N TYR A 941 21.21 59.12 13.20
CA TYR A 941 22.43 58.91 12.42
C TYR A 941 22.09 58.26 11.08
N ASP A 942 21.99 59.04 9.99
CA ASP A 942 21.64 58.55 8.65
C ASP A 942 22.57 59.05 7.53
N PRO A 943 23.82 58.55 7.47
CA PRO A 943 24.86 59.06 6.57
C PRO A 943 24.57 58.81 5.08
N ARG A 944 23.65 57.90 4.75
CA ARG A 944 23.24 57.58 3.37
C ARG A 944 21.79 57.91 3.06
N GLY A 945 21.11 58.64 3.94
CA GLY A 945 19.72 59.05 3.73
C GLY A 945 18.75 57.88 3.55
N ARG A 946 18.97 56.72 4.19
CA ARG A 946 18.14 55.51 4.02
C ARG A 946 16.85 55.52 4.85
N ALA A 947 16.73 56.38 5.85
CA ALA A 947 15.61 56.33 6.80
C ALA A 947 14.23 56.45 6.14
N HIS A 948 14.12 57.25 5.06
CA HIS A 948 12.87 57.44 4.31
C HIS A 948 12.31 56.14 3.67
N LEU A 949 13.15 55.10 3.51
CA LEU A 949 12.77 53.81 2.95
C LEU A 949 12.04 52.91 3.95
N ALA A 950 12.04 53.26 5.25
CA ALA A 950 11.40 52.47 6.29
C ALA A 950 9.88 52.35 6.04
N LEU A 951 9.34 51.15 6.20
CA LEU A 951 7.90 50.88 6.18
C LEU A 951 7.52 50.11 7.45
N PRO A 952 6.24 50.14 7.87
CA PRO A 952 5.79 49.35 9.02
C PRO A 952 6.26 47.90 8.93
N LEU A 953 6.87 47.37 9.99
CA LEU A 953 7.45 46.01 10.08
C LEU A 953 8.47 45.66 8.98
N LYS A 954 9.03 46.67 8.33
CA LYS A 954 10.07 46.57 7.29
C LYS A 954 11.07 47.71 7.50
N PRO A 955 11.90 47.63 8.55
CA PRO A 955 12.82 48.71 8.89
C PRO A 955 13.86 48.87 7.78
N ALA A 956 14.24 50.10 7.50
CA ALA A 956 15.37 50.32 6.62
C ALA A 956 16.66 50.00 7.38
N VAL A 957 17.55 49.24 6.75
CA VAL A 957 18.82 48.80 7.36
C VAL A 957 19.99 49.54 6.71
N TYR A 958 20.86 50.12 7.53
CA TYR A 958 22.17 50.62 7.11
C TYR A 958 23.27 49.83 7.83
N VAL A 959 24.16 49.23 7.04
CA VAL A 959 25.35 48.52 7.52
C VAL A 959 26.55 49.37 7.11
N GLU A 960 27.31 49.84 8.09
CA GLU A 960 28.46 50.73 7.88
C GLU A 960 29.62 49.99 7.21
#